data_AF-A0A962Q0M7-F1
#
_entry.id   AF-A0A962Q0M7-F1
#
_cell.length_a   1.000
_cell.length_b   1.000
_cell.length_c   1.000
_cell.angle_alpha   90.00
_cell.angle_beta   90.00
_cell.angle_gamma   90.00
#
_symmetry.space_group_name_H-M   'P 1'
#
loop_
_entity.id
_entity.type
_entity.pdbx_description
1 polymer ?
#
loop_
_entity_poly.entity_id
_entity_poly.type
_entity_poly.pdbx_seq_one_letter_code
_entity_poly.pdbx_strand_id
1 'polypeptide(L)'
;MPAATGTDYLEIEPLKLKAEHFPLPCSLQKRVMARYAGTASFGAAELFMQADELLGYLRKVDYDKYSPLEGILAQTEAIGDPALPGREQGAILSWLGAALKDWENHLCIEEPLAGELRRLKPLLAISAVTDPGFLTPGAHPLHKLLDTIQQNAIGWQPRLGRLGETHQEQVRKAVDAALAGFGTRGQKLAAINTEMAANIARARERTSRMTQRLIEAEQGRIRVAQSKRQAALMINAALDAFPAPESIGRVLKGPWYDSAQLVLLKFGENSAEWESMSRTTSDLLASLQDPVDDEGNARRQQIFEQVSRLPEELRRWLLSLQHDGGAVDEVLELVEHLHARILRQQSLELQRIAPLALPGSEAGKRPRNHSLDQIHEGQWIIMDTTNSPALRAFLVMRMEEDQQLLFANQAGIKVLQHSFAEFARLMANRTVTLLDGDECFSRSLARSAGLETEDDLDELTGVAAEKARIREEQRRQAELEQARRARERAEQERMEQERLRQEQEQLEKQRREEEEAERLRREQEQAEQARRARLQKERQQLIKEKAQALQLQEQWVEISRRYREQADLERTRAGTGQAREAGQTDAMNLNLPMGTWLGFRDGDEATLARLAVYDRERDHYIFVDCEGKKIQQLGGRELLIRITRGVVDILEARSGFRDEVARIQTQANS
;
A
#
# COMPACT_ATOMS: atom_id res chain seq x y z
N MET A 1 35.23 2.72 19.64
CA MET A 1 33.83 2.29 19.47
C MET A 1 33.48 1.32 20.59
N PRO A 2 32.52 1.69 21.45
CA PRO A 2 31.56 0.74 22.00
C PRO A 2 30.18 1.04 21.41
N ALA A 3 29.47 -0.03 21.07
CA ALA A 3 28.13 0.02 20.49
C ALA A 3 27.16 0.65 21.50
N ALA A 4 26.51 1.74 21.08
CA ALA A 4 25.36 2.29 21.76
C ALA A 4 24.23 1.27 21.67
N THR A 5 23.93 0.63 22.79
CA THR A 5 22.68 -0.10 23.02
C THR A 5 21.54 0.86 22.76
N GLY A 6 20.73 0.56 21.74
CA GLY A 6 19.50 1.28 21.45
C GLY A 6 18.59 1.19 22.66
N THR A 7 18.40 2.34 23.32
CA THR A 7 17.34 2.51 24.31
C THR A 7 16.03 2.47 23.54
N ASP A 8 15.23 1.46 23.84
CA ASP A 8 13.89 1.26 23.30
C ASP A 8 13.00 2.41 23.80
N TYR A 9 12.60 3.33 22.91
CA TYR A 9 11.82 4.54 23.23
C TYR A 9 10.31 4.23 23.39
N LEU A 10 9.98 3.20 24.16
CA LEU A 10 8.62 2.88 24.58
C LEU A 10 8.48 2.86 26.11
N GLU A 11 9.32 3.60 26.84
CA GLU A 11 8.93 4.08 28.15
C GLU A 11 7.93 5.22 27.95
N ILE A 12 6.66 4.85 27.93
CA ILE A 12 5.53 5.75 28.13
C ILE A 12 5.84 6.47 29.46
N GLU A 13 6.25 7.75 29.40
CA GLU A 13 6.28 8.57 30.61
C GLU A 13 4.92 8.39 31.30
N PRO A 14 4.88 8.04 32.59
CA PRO A 14 3.61 7.88 33.29
C PRO A 14 2.79 9.14 33.07
N LEU A 15 1.58 9.00 32.55
CA LEU A 15 0.70 10.14 32.25
C LEU A 15 0.45 10.89 33.55
N LYS A 16 1.21 11.97 33.74
CA LYS A 16 1.08 12.87 34.89
C LYS A 16 -0.35 13.40 34.94
N LEU A 17 -0.87 13.61 36.15
CA LEU A 17 -2.20 14.21 36.32
C LEU A 17 -2.26 15.60 35.68
N LYS A 18 -3.04 15.73 34.61
CA LYS A 18 -3.33 17.01 33.93
C LYS A 18 -4.43 17.81 34.63
N ALA A 19 -4.59 19.08 34.25
CA ALA A 19 -5.61 19.97 34.81
C ALA A 19 -7.05 19.42 34.70
N GLU A 20 -7.35 18.59 33.70
CA GLU A 20 -8.65 17.96 33.48
C GLU A 20 -9.07 16.94 34.55
N HIS A 21 -8.11 16.39 35.28
CA HIS A 21 -8.37 15.45 36.38
C HIS A 21 -8.88 16.14 37.64
N PHE A 22 -8.83 17.47 37.70
CA PHE A 22 -9.27 18.27 38.84
C PHE A 22 -10.64 18.92 38.55
N PRO A 23 -11.58 18.90 39.51
CA PRO A 23 -11.47 18.37 40.87
C PRO A 23 -11.38 16.84 40.92
N LEU A 24 -10.62 16.32 41.90
CA LEU A 24 -10.60 14.88 42.13
C LEU A 24 -12.00 14.39 42.52
N PRO A 25 -12.39 13.17 42.10
CA PRO A 25 -13.72 12.64 42.35
C PRO A 25 -13.95 12.19 43.80
N CYS A 26 -12.89 12.12 44.63
CA CYS A 26 -12.97 11.68 46.01
C CYS A 26 -12.00 12.42 46.94
N SER A 27 -12.25 12.34 48.24
CA SER A 27 -11.40 12.95 49.28
C SER A 27 -10.13 12.11 49.52
N LEU A 28 -9.01 12.80 49.71
CA LEU A 28 -7.72 12.20 50.03
C LEU A 28 -7.52 11.91 51.52
N GLN A 29 -8.51 12.20 52.38
CA GLN A 29 -8.40 12.05 53.83
C GLN A 29 -7.79 10.71 54.27
N LYS A 30 -8.27 9.58 53.73
CA LYS A 30 -7.73 8.25 54.06
C LYS A 30 -6.25 8.09 53.71
N ARG A 31 -5.83 8.58 52.53
CA ARG A 31 -4.43 8.53 52.08
C ARG A 31 -3.56 9.47 52.91
N VAL A 32 -4.04 10.68 53.20
CA VAL A 32 -3.35 11.66 54.07
C VAL A 32 -3.14 11.07 55.47
N MET A 33 -4.17 10.45 56.06
CA MET A 33 -4.02 9.78 57.36
C MET A 33 -3.02 8.62 57.29
N ALA A 34 -3.10 7.75 56.28
CA ALA A 34 -2.19 6.61 56.17
C ALA A 34 -0.71 7.05 56.06
N ARG A 35 -0.45 8.18 55.39
CA ARG A 35 0.91 8.66 55.14
C ARG A 35 1.47 9.56 56.24
N TYR A 36 0.63 10.41 56.85
CA TYR A 36 1.09 11.49 57.73
C TYR A 36 0.64 11.35 59.19
N ALA A 37 -0.17 10.36 59.58
CA ALA A 37 -0.65 10.23 60.97
C ALA A 37 0.43 9.84 62.00
N GLY A 38 1.68 9.62 61.59
CA GLY A 38 2.82 9.33 62.47
C GLY A 38 3.92 10.39 62.48
N THR A 39 3.75 11.52 61.80
CA THR A 39 4.81 12.55 61.68
C THR A 39 4.99 13.41 62.92
N ALA A 40 4.00 13.45 63.81
CA ALA A 40 4.12 14.09 65.11
C ALA A 40 4.47 13.05 66.19
N SER A 41 5.67 13.15 66.77
CA SER A 41 6.05 12.39 67.96
C SER A 41 5.34 13.00 69.17
N PHE A 42 4.13 12.53 69.45
CA PHE A 42 3.39 12.93 70.64
C PHE A 42 4.00 12.24 71.86
N GLY A 43 4.54 13.04 72.80
CA GLY A 43 4.93 12.52 74.11
C GLY A 43 3.70 11.98 74.86
N ALA A 44 3.92 11.07 75.82
CA ALA A 44 2.88 10.27 76.48
C ALA A 44 1.80 11.03 77.28
N ALA A 45 1.80 12.37 77.26
CA ALA A 45 0.74 13.21 77.82
C ALA A 45 -0.05 13.86 76.69
N GLU A 46 -1.17 13.24 76.29
CA GLU A 46 -2.07 13.71 75.23
C GLU A 46 -2.89 14.95 75.68
N LEU A 47 -2.26 16.12 75.77
CA LEU A 47 -2.99 17.38 75.85
C LEU A 47 -3.26 17.87 74.43
N PHE A 48 -4.50 17.72 73.98
CA PHE A 48 -4.94 18.20 72.67
C PHE A 48 -5.33 19.68 72.75
N MET A 49 -4.79 20.46 71.82
CA MET A 49 -5.09 21.87 71.63
C MET A 49 -6.57 22.09 71.25
N GLN A 50 -7.20 23.13 71.81
CA GLN A 50 -8.57 23.47 71.45
C GLN A 50 -8.64 24.05 70.02
N ALA A 51 -9.80 23.94 69.37
CA ALA A 51 -9.93 24.38 67.98
C ALA A 51 -9.61 25.88 67.79
N ASP A 52 -10.15 26.76 68.64
CA ASP A 52 -9.90 28.21 68.54
C ASP A 52 -8.43 28.58 68.82
N GLU A 53 -7.77 27.83 69.69
CA GLU A 53 -6.37 27.98 70.02
C GLU A 53 -5.48 27.59 68.82
N LEU A 54 -5.74 26.45 68.20
CA LEU A 54 -5.08 26.01 66.96
C LEU A 54 -5.21 27.04 65.84
N LEU A 55 -6.43 27.56 65.65
CA LEU A 55 -6.68 28.62 64.68
C LEU A 55 -5.91 29.92 65.02
N GLY A 56 -5.76 30.23 66.31
CA GLY A 56 -4.94 31.35 66.78
C GLY A 56 -3.46 31.19 66.44
N TYR A 57 -2.89 30.01 66.67
CA TYR A 57 -1.51 29.69 66.31
C TYR A 57 -1.29 29.75 64.79
N LEU A 58 -2.17 29.14 63.99
CA LEU A 58 -2.07 29.12 62.53
C LEU A 58 -2.09 30.51 61.89
N ARG A 59 -2.76 31.50 62.51
CA ARG A 59 -2.74 32.90 62.04
C ARG A 59 -1.42 33.62 62.29
N LYS A 60 -0.63 33.19 63.28
CA LYS A 60 0.60 33.83 63.72
C LYS A 60 1.87 33.19 63.16
N VAL A 61 1.76 32.05 62.48
CA VAL A 61 2.90 31.36 61.86
C VAL A 61 3.59 32.26 60.83
N ASP A 62 4.92 32.32 60.91
CA ASP A 62 5.77 32.90 59.86
C ASP A 62 5.96 31.88 58.73
N TYR A 63 5.04 31.92 57.76
CA TYR A 63 4.96 30.98 56.64
C TYR A 63 6.07 31.14 55.58
N ASP A 64 6.94 32.16 55.72
CA ASP A 64 8.14 32.27 54.90
C ASP A 64 9.28 31.39 55.43
N LYS A 65 9.21 30.99 56.70
CA LYS A 65 10.24 30.16 57.36
C LYS A 65 9.78 28.76 57.71
N TYR A 66 8.51 28.61 58.08
CA TYR A 66 7.99 27.35 58.62
C TYR A 66 6.81 26.82 57.82
N SER A 67 6.71 25.50 57.71
CA SER A 67 5.47 24.86 57.32
C SER A 67 4.38 25.03 58.40
N PRO A 68 3.10 24.81 58.09
CA PRO A 68 2.01 25.03 59.06
C PRO A 68 2.22 24.30 60.40
N LEU A 69 2.64 23.02 60.36
CA LEU A 69 2.86 22.22 61.57
C LEU A 69 4.13 22.64 62.32
N GLU A 70 5.25 22.82 61.61
CA GLU A 70 6.52 23.27 62.22
C GLU A 70 6.35 24.62 62.90
N GLY A 71 5.59 25.53 62.31
CA GLY A 71 5.32 26.85 62.87
C GLY A 71 4.47 26.82 64.13
N ILE A 72 3.56 25.84 64.26
CA ILE A 72 2.84 25.62 65.53
C ILE A 72 3.81 25.07 66.58
N LEU A 73 4.58 24.03 66.24
CA LEU A 73 5.52 23.41 67.18
C LEU A 73 6.57 24.38 67.70
N ALA A 74 7.10 25.25 66.84
CA ALA A 74 8.04 26.28 67.23
C ALA A 74 7.40 27.33 68.16
N GLN A 75 6.13 27.68 67.95
CA GLN A 75 5.41 28.60 68.83
C GLN A 75 5.06 27.99 70.19
N THR A 76 4.62 26.72 70.20
CA THR A 76 4.29 26.03 71.46
C THR A 76 5.55 25.78 72.29
N GLU A 77 6.67 25.42 71.67
CA GLU A 77 7.98 25.32 72.34
C GLU A 77 8.43 26.66 72.93
N ALA A 78 8.31 27.76 72.16
CA ALA A 78 8.71 29.09 72.62
C ALA A 78 7.86 29.62 73.78
N ILE A 79 6.57 29.28 73.82
CA ILE A 79 5.63 29.72 74.86
C ILE A 79 5.59 28.73 76.05
N GLY A 80 6.15 27.52 75.88
CA GLY A 80 6.08 26.44 76.86
C GLY A 80 4.69 25.81 76.97
N ASP A 81 3.89 25.88 75.90
CA ASP A 81 2.56 25.30 75.83
C ASP A 81 2.64 23.79 75.53
N PRO A 82 2.17 22.91 76.44
CA PRO A 82 2.21 21.47 76.22
C PRO A 82 1.12 20.96 75.25
N ALA A 83 0.16 21.80 74.86
CA ALA A 83 -0.94 21.40 73.99
C ALA A 83 -0.48 21.25 72.53
N LEU A 84 -0.83 20.13 71.90
CA LEU A 84 -0.48 19.84 70.51
C LEU A 84 -1.73 19.64 69.63
N PRO A 85 -1.64 19.86 68.31
CA PRO A 85 -2.72 19.55 67.39
C PRO A 85 -3.13 18.08 67.49
N GLY A 86 -4.42 17.77 67.33
CA GLY A 86 -4.89 16.39 67.29
C GLY A 86 -4.23 15.57 66.17
N ARG A 87 -4.22 14.24 66.29
CA ARG A 87 -3.54 13.34 65.33
C ARG A 87 -3.95 13.59 63.87
N GLU A 88 -5.26 13.78 63.63
CA GLU A 88 -5.77 14.10 62.30
C GLU A 88 -5.33 15.49 61.82
N GLN A 89 -5.46 16.51 62.67
CA GLN A 89 -5.06 17.89 62.35
C GLN A 89 -3.55 17.95 62.03
N GLY A 90 -2.71 17.29 62.83
CA GLY A 90 -1.26 17.22 62.60
C GLY A 90 -0.93 16.56 61.26
N ALA A 91 -1.60 15.46 60.91
CA ALA A 91 -1.41 14.80 59.62
C ALA A 91 -1.83 15.68 58.43
N ILE A 92 -2.98 16.37 58.53
CA ILE A 92 -3.44 17.31 57.50
C ILE A 92 -2.44 18.47 57.33
N LEU A 93 -1.96 19.05 58.42
CA LEU A 93 -1.01 20.18 58.38
C LEU A 93 0.37 19.76 57.85
N SER A 94 0.81 18.54 58.16
CA SER A 94 2.05 17.96 57.62
C SER A 94 1.93 17.73 56.10
N TRP A 95 0.81 17.16 55.64
CA TRP A 95 0.52 17.00 54.22
C TRP A 95 0.45 18.34 53.49
N LEU A 96 -0.26 19.33 54.04
CA LEU A 96 -0.33 20.66 53.45
C LEU A 96 1.06 21.32 53.39
N GLY A 97 1.89 21.16 54.42
CA GLY A 97 3.27 21.65 54.42
C GLY A 97 4.10 21.05 53.28
N ALA A 98 4.00 19.73 53.07
CA ALA A 98 4.62 19.06 51.94
C ALA A 98 4.10 19.58 50.59
N ALA A 99 2.78 19.78 50.48
CA ALA A 99 2.14 20.30 49.27
C ALA A 99 2.51 21.74 48.95
N LEU A 100 2.60 22.62 49.97
CA LEU A 100 3.05 24.00 49.78
C LEU A 100 4.51 24.06 49.33
N LYS A 101 5.37 23.20 49.90
CA LYS A 101 6.77 23.11 49.49
C LYS A 101 6.91 22.59 48.06
N ASP A 102 6.17 21.53 47.70
CA ASP A 102 6.13 21.02 46.34
C ASP A 102 5.62 22.07 45.36
N TRP A 103 4.55 22.77 45.73
CA TRP A 103 3.96 23.84 44.94
C TRP A 103 4.95 24.98 44.72
N GLU A 104 5.68 25.43 45.76
CA GLU A 104 6.68 26.49 45.64
C GLU A 104 7.90 26.08 44.79
N ASN A 105 8.35 24.83 44.91
CA ASN A 105 9.46 24.31 44.09
C ASN A 105 9.10 24.25 42.60
N HIS A 106 7.83 24.00 42.29
CA HIS A 106 7.31 23.95 40.93
C HIS A 106 6.52 25.21 40.56
N LEU A 107 6.60 26.27 41.37
CA LEU A 107 5.88 27.52 41.16
C LEU A 107 6.51 28.27 40.00
N CYS A 108 5.93 28.14 38.82
CA CYS A 108 6.36 28.86 37.63
C CYS A 108 5.91 30.33 37.63
N ILE A 109 5.70 30.98 38.78
CA ILE A 109 5.20 32.37 38.87
C ILE A 109 6.31 33.30 39.35
N GLU A 110 6.53 34.41 38.65
CA GLU A 110 7.53 35.42 39.00
C GLU A 110 7.08 36.33 40.16
N GLU A 111 8.04 36.98 40.80
CA GLU A 111 7.75 38.09 41.71
C GLU A 111 7.27 39.34 40.95
N PRO A 112 6.31 40.12 41.51
CA PRO A 112 5.76 40.05 42.86
C PRO A 112 4.48 39.19 43.00
N LEU A 113 4.02 38.54 41.93
CA LEU A 113 2.78 37.74 41.97
C LEU A 113 2.90 36.54 42.92
N ALA A 114 4.06 35.88 42.92
CA ALA A 114 4.33 34.78 43.85
C ALA A 114 4.17 35.22 45.30
N GLY A 115 4.71 36.39 45.68
CA GLY A 115 4.54 36.98 47.00
C GLY A 115 3.08 37.21 47.39
N GLU A 116 2.23 37.67 46.47
CA GLU A 116 0.80 37.83 46.74
C GLU A 116 0.12 36.51 47.08
N LEU A 117 0.47 35.43 46.38
CA LEU A 117 -0.10 34.11 46.64
C LEU A 117 0.36 33.51 47.97
N ARG A 118 1.61 33.75 48.40
CA ARG A 118 2.10 33.29 49.72
C ARG A 118 1.28 33.87 50.88
N ARG A 119 0.70 35.06 50.72
CA ARG A 119 -0.18 35.67 51.73
C ARG A 119 -1.42 34.82 52.04
N LEU A 120 -1.81 33.89 51.15
CA LEU A 120 -2.93 32.98 51.37
C LEU A 120 -2.57 31.73 52.20
N LYS A 121 -1.28 31.46 52.49
CA LYS A 121 -0.85 30.28 53.28
C LYS A 121 -1.58 30.12 54.63
N PRO A 122 -1.80 31.18 55.45
CA PRO A 122 -2.59 31.05 56.68
C PRO A 122 -4.04 30.62 56.42
N LEU A 123 -4.66 31.14 55.35
CA LEU A 123 -6.02 30.80 54.97
C LEU A 123 -6.12 29.34 54.50
N LEU A 124 -5.13 28.84 53.75
CA LEU A 124 -5.05 27.44 53.35
C LEU A 124 -4.92 26.51 54.56
N ALA A 125 -4.03 26.81 55.50
CA ALA A 125 -3.83 25.99 56.69
C ALA A 125 -5.09 25.89 57.56
N ILE A 126 -5.78 27.01 57.71
CA ILE A 126 -7.02 27.06 58.49
C ILE A 126 -8.16 26.34 57.76
N SER A 127 -8.32 26.53 56.45
CA SER A 127 -9.32 25.80 55.66
C SER A 127 -9.07 24.29 55.66
N ALA A 128 -7.81 23.85 55.61
CA ALA A 128 -7.46 22.44 55.63
C ALA A 128 -7.94 21.71 56.88
N VAL A 129 -7.90 22.37 58.05
CA VAL A 129 -8.34 21.77 59.33
C VAL A 129 -9.81 22.03 59.66
N THR A 130 -10.46 22.99 59.00
CA THR A 130 -11.86 23.38 59.32
C THR A 130 -12.88 22.91 58.29
N ASP A 131 -12.50 22.69 57.04
CA ASP A 131 -13.39 22.28 55.95
C ASP A 131 -12.95 20.91 55.40
N PRO A 132 -13.73 19.83 55.65
CA PRO A 132 -13.44 18.51 55.07
C PRO A 132 -13.37 18.51 53.54
N GLY A 133 -14.07 19.44 52.86
CA GLY A 133 -14.02 19.59 51.41
C GLY A 133 -12.66 20.06 50.88
N PHE A 134 -11.80 20.62 51.74
CA PHE A 134 -10.42 20.94 51.40
C PHE A 134 -9.58 19.69 51.10
N LEU A 135 -9.94 18.52 51.63
CA LEU A 135 -9.21 17.28 51.35
C LEU A 135 -9.52 16.68 49.98
N THR A 136 -10.34 17.36 49.17
CA THR A 136 -10.60 17.02 47.76
C THR A 136 -9.93 18.06 46.86
N PRO A 137 -8.71 17.79 46.34
CA PRO A 137 -7.99 18.70 45.45
C PRO A 137 -8.85 19.18 44.27
N GLY A 138 -8.75 20.47 43.93
CA GLY A 138 -9.55 21.14 42.90
C GLY A 138 -11.02 21.41 43.25
N ALA A 139 -11.60 20.76 44.27
CA ALA A 139 -13.01 20.97 44.61
C ALA A 139 -13.22 22.26 45.42
N HIS A 140 -12.36 22.49 46.41
CA HIS A 140 -12.49 23.63 47.33
C HIS A 140 -12.28 24.98 46.60
N PRO A 141 -13.05 26.04 46.93
CA PRO A 141 -12.93 27.33 46.25
C PRO A 141 -11.53 27.97 46.29
N LEU A 142 -10.74 27.74 47.34
CA LEU A 142 -9.35 28.23 47.40
C LEU A 142 -8.43 27.51 46.42
N HIS A 143 -8.65 26.21 46.19
CA HIS A 143 -7.89 25.46 45.20
C HIS A 143 -8.15 26.04 43.82
N LYS A 144 -9.43 26.21 43.48
CA LYS A 144 -9.86 26.81 42.23
C LYS A 144 -9.28 28.20 42.03
N LEU A 145 -9.23 29.04 43.08
CA LEU A 145 -8.63 30.37 43.00
C LEU A 145 -7.15 30.30 42.65
N LEU A 146 -6.37 29.50 43.39
CA LEU A 146 -4.94 29.34 43.17
C LEU A 146 -4.64 28.74 41.80
N ASP A 147 -5.34 27.68 41.41
CA ASP A 147 -5.20 27.04 40.10
C ASP A 147 -5.52 28.03 38.97
N THR A 148 -6.60 28.82 39.12
CA THR A 148 -7.03 29.82 38.13
C THR A 148 -5.99 30.93 37.99
N ILE A 149 -5.43 31.43 39.10
CA ILE A 149 -4.39 32.47 39.07
C ILE A 149 -3.11 31.89 38.43
N GLN A 150 -2.68 30.71 38.85
CA GLN A 150 -1.46 30.07 38.36
C GLN A 150 -1.49 29.84 36.85
N GLN A 151 -2.58 29.29 36.31
CA GLN A 151 -2.75 29.05 34.87
C GLN A 151 -2.65 30.33 34.02
N ASN A 152 -2.90 31.51 34.60
CA ASN A 152 -2.75 32.78 33.89
C ASN A 152 -1.42 33.48 34.19
N ALA A 153 -0.78 33.15 35.32
CA ALA A 153 0.47 33.75 35.74
C ALA A 153 1.71 33.16 35.05
N ILE A 154 1.61 31.99 34.40
CA ILE A 154 2.72 31.35 33.64
C ILE A 154 3.41 32.33 32.69
N GLY A 155 2.62 33.16 31.99
CA GLY A 155 3.13 34.13 31.03
C GLY A 155 3.45 35.51 31.59
N TRP A 156 3.18 35.74 32.88
CA TRP A 156 3.34 37.05 33.47
C TRP A 156 4.82 37.39 33.64
N GLN A 157 5.15 38.65 33.34
CA GLN A 157 6.50 39.19 33.53
C GLN A 157 6.41 40.70 33.78
N PRO A 158 7.36 41.30 34.53
CA PRO A 158 7.36 42.74 34.84
C PRO A 158 7.34 43.63 33.58
N ARG A 159 7.84 43.10 32.46
CA ARG A 159 7.97 43.82 31.18
C ARG A 159 6.68 43.97 30.39
N LEU A 160 5.56 43.42 30.85
CA LEU A 160 4.26 43.59 30.19
C LEU A 160 3.70 45.02 30.30
N GLY A 161 4.38 45.91 31.04
CA GLY A 161 3.96 47.29 31.25
C GLY A 161 2.58 47.34 31.92
N ARG A 162 1.70 48.22 31.41
CA ARG A 162 0.34 48.41 31.96
C ARG A 162 -0.49 47.12 32.04
N LEU A 163 -0.29 46.18 31.12
CA LEU A 163 -0.99 44.88 31.16
C LEU A 163 -0.54 44.05 32.35
N GLY A 164 0.78 44.01 32.62
CA GLY A 164 1.35 43.34 33.77
C GLY A 164 0.89 43.95 35.09
N GLU A 165 0.93 45.28 35.19
CA GLU A 165 0.44 46.04 36.36
C GLU A 165 -1.05 45.78 36.63
N THR A 166 -1.88 45.77 35.59
CA THR A 166 -3.32 45.51 35.72
C THR A 166 -3.57 44.09 36.23
N HIS A 167 -2.83 43.10 35.73
CA HIS A 167 -2.96 41.72 36.18
C HIS A 167 -2.51 41.56 37.64
N GLN A 168 -1.39 42.19 38.01
CA GLN A 168 -0.92 42.22 39.40
C GLN A 168 -1.95 42.83 40.34
N GLU A 169 -2.56 43.95 39.96
CA GLU A 169 -3.64 44.59 40.73
C GLU A 169 -4.85 43.66 40.90
N GLN A 170 -5.23 42.93 39.84
CA GLN A 170 -6.34 41.98 39.88
C GLN A 170 -6.06 40.83 40.85
N VAL A 171 -4.85 40.26 40.81
CA VAL A 171 -4.43 39.19 41.74
C VAL A 171 -4.44 39.72 43.17
N ARG A 172 -3.82 40.89 43.42
CA ARG A 172 -3.78 41.50 44.76
C ARG A 172 -5.18 41.73 45.32
N LYS A 173 -6.09 42.30 44.54
CA LYS A 173 -7.50 42.49 44.94
C LYS A 173 -8.20 41.18 45.27
N ALA A 174 -7.99 40.14 44.47
CA ALA A 174 -8.57 38.82 44.73
C ALA A 174 -8.03 38.21 46.04
N VAL A 175 -6.72 38.33 46.29
CA VAL A 175 -6.08 37.89 47.53
C VAL A 175 -6.59 38.68 48.74
N ASP A 176 -6.64 40.01 48.65
CA ASP A 176 -7.15 40.87 49.72
C ASP A 176 -8.61 40.55 50.05
N ALA A 177 -9.45 40.34 49.02
CA ALA A 177 -10.84 39.95 49.20
C ALA A 177 -10.99 38.56 49.83
N ALA A 178 -10.14 37.59 49.46
CA ALA A 178 -10.13 36.26 50.05
C ALA A 178 -9.72 36.31 51.54
N LEU A 179 -8.70 37.09 51.88
CA LEU A 179 -8.25 37.30 53.26
C LEU A 179 -9.26 38.10 54.10
N ALA A 180 -9.95 39.09 53.53
CA ALA A 180 -11.02 39.82 54.22
C ALA A 180 -12.29 38.97 54.43
N GLY A 181 -12.52 38.00 53.54
CA GLY A 181 -13.62 37.03 53.64
C GLY A 181 -13.43 35.95 54.70
N PHE A 182 -12.26 35.91 55.34
CA PHE A 182 -11.84 34.93 56.33
C PHE A 182 -12.88 34.75 57.45
N GLY A 183 -13.44 33.54 57.57
CA GLY A 183 -14.48 33.18 58.55
C GLY A 183 -15.94 33.25 58.05
N THR A 184 -16.21 33.86 56.89
CA THR A 184 -17.54 33.84 56.24
C THR A 184 -17.61 32.70 55.22
N ARG A 185 -18.37 31.62 55.51
CA ARG A 185 -18.43 30.39 54.69
C ARG A 185 -18.73 30.66 53.20
N GLY A 186 -17.79 30.26 52.32
CA GLY A 186 -17.97 29.84 50.91
C GLY A 186 -18.44 30.87 49.86
N GLN A 187 -19.48 31.66 50.13
CA GLN A 187 -20.17 32.47 49.12
C GLN A 187 -19.30 33.62 48.55
N LYS A 188 -18.44 34.22 49.39
CA LYS A 188 -17.52 35.28 48.94
C LYS A 188 -16.43 34.75 47.99
N LEU A 189 -15.89 33.56 48.24
CA LEU A 189 -14.84 32.97 47.40
C LEU A 189 -15.36 32.54 46.02
N ALA A 190 -16.60 32.05 45.94
CA ALA A 190 -17.21 31.71 44.66
C ALA A 190 -17.34 32.93 43.73
N ALA A 191 -17.73 34.09 44.28
CA ALA A 191 -17.80 35.34 43.54
C ALA A 191 -16.42 35.80 43.04
N ILE A 192 -15.40 35.74 43.90
CA ILE A 192 -14.00 36.07 43.55
C ILE A 192 -13.51 35.16 42.41
N ASN A 193 -13.75 33.86 42.49
CA ASN A 193 -13.40 32.91 41.43
C ASN A 193 -14.09 33.23 40.11
N THR A 194 -15.37 33.59 40.16
CA THR A 194 -16.15 33.91 38.96
C THR A 194 -15.62 35.17 38.29
N GLU A 195 -15.34 36.22 39.08
CA GLU A 195 -14.76 37.46 38.58
C GLU A 195 -13.36 37.24 37.99
N MET A 196 -12.51 36.48 38.69
CA MET A 196 -11.15 36.21 38.26
C MET A 196 -11.12 35.37 36.98
N ALA A 197 -11.93 34.31 36.90
CA ALA A 197 -12.11 33.52 35.68
C ALA A 197 -12.59 34.37 34.50
N ALA A 198 -13.55 35.28 34.73
CA ALA A 198 -14.05 36.18 33.69
C ALA A 198 -12.98 37.19 33.21
N ASN A 199 -12.15 37.72 34.11
CA ASN A 199 -11.02 38.59 33.78
C ASN A 199 -10.00 37.85 32.91
N ILE A 200 -9.64 36.63 33.31
CA ILE A 200 -8.70 35.78 32.57
C ILE A 200 -9.24 35.39 31.20
N ALA A 201 -10.53 35.04 31.08
CA ALA A 201 -11.16 34.73 29.81
C ALA A 201 -11.09 35.91 28.82
N ARG A 202 -11.41 37.12 29.28
CA ARG A 202 -11.27 38.35 28.46
C ARG A 202 -9.83 38.60 28.05
N ALA A 203 -8.87 38.38 28.94
CA ALA A 203 -7.45 38.53 28.63
C ALA A 203 -7.01 37.52 27.57
N ARG A 204 -7.37 36.23 27.71
CA ARG A 204 -7.09 35.18 26.73
C ARG A 204 -7.69 35.47 25.36
N GLU A 205 -8.93 35.95 25.30
CA GLU A 205 -9.58 36.31 24.04
C GLU A 205 -8.83 37.46 23.34
N ARG A 206 -8.43 38.49 24.10
CA ARG A 206 -7.62 39.60 23.57
C ARG A 206 -6.28 39.10 23.03
N THR A 207 -5.59 38.26 23.79
CA THR A 207 -4.31 37.67 23.37
C THR A 207 -4.49 36.84 22.11
N SER A 208 -5.51 35.98 22.04
CA SER A 208 -5.81 35.16 20.86
C SER A 208 -5.99 36.03 19.60
N ARG A 209 -6.77 37.12 19.69
CA ARG A 209 -6.94 38.07 18.56
C ARG A 209 -5.62 38.74 18.16
N MET A 210 -4.75 39.09 19.12
CA MET A 210 -3.46 39.70 18.82
C MET A 210 -2.51 38.68 18.16
N THR A 211 -2.47 37.46 18.69
CA THR A 211 -1.71 36.34 18.14
C THR A 211 -2.15 36.02 16.72
N GLN A 212 -3.46 35.98 16.45
CA GLN A 212 -3.98 35.75 15.10
C GLN A 212 -3.52 36.82 14.10
N ARG A 213 -3.55 38.10 14.50
CA ARG A 213 -3.02 39.20 13.67
C ARG A 213 -1.52 39.07 13.43
N LEU A 214 -0.77 38.63 14.44
CA LEU A 214 0.66 38.37 14.32
C LEU A 214 0.94 37.23 13.33
N ILE A 215 0.18 36.13 13.42
CA ILE A 215 0.22 34.99 12.50
C ILE A 215 -0.03 35.45 11.06
N GLU A 216 -1.11 36.18 10.83
CA GLU A 216 -1.50 36.67 9.50
C GLU A 216 -0.45 37.63 8.91
N ALA A 217 0.10 38.52 9.72
CA ALA A 217 1.15 39.45 9.32
C ALA A 217 2.44 38.70 8.94
N GLU A 218 2.85 37.71 9.74
CA GLU A 218 4.06 36.94 9.46
C GLU A 218 3.87 36.03 8.23
N GLN A 219 2.74 35.33 8.10
CA GLN A 219 2.40 34.56 6.89
C GLN A 219 2.33 35.44 5.64
N GLY A 220 1.80 36.66 5.75
CA GLY A 220 1.84 37.64 4.66
C GLY A 220 3.27 37.97 4.24
N ARG A 221 4.16 38.21 5.22
CA ARG A 221 5.58 38.47 4.97
C ARG A 221 6.28 37.29 4.28
N ILE A 222 6.02 36.07 4.74
CA ILE A 222 6.59 34.83 4.16
C ILE A 222 6.12 34.67 2.71
N ARG A 223 4.81 34.79 2.44
CA ARG A 223 4.25 34.66 1.08
C ARG A 223 4.88 35.66 0.10
N VAL A 224 5.11 36.90 0.54
CA VAL A 224 5.78 37.92 -0.29
C VAL A 224 7.27 37.58 -0.52
N ALA A 225 7.97 37.03 0.48
CA ALA A 225 9.36 36.61 0.32
C ALA A 225 9.48 35.40 -0.63
N GLN A 226 8.58 34.43 -0.50
CA GLN A 226 8.51 33.25 -1.36
C GLN A 226 8.15 33.64 -2.80
N SER A 227 7.19 34.54 -3.03
CA SER A 227 6.81 34.96 -4.38
C SER A 227 7.97 35.64 -5.11
N LYS A 228 8.74 36.49 -4.41
CA LYS A 228 9.97 37.09 -4.92
C LYS A 228 11.00 36.04 -5.31
N ARG A 229 11.26 35.07 -4.42
CA ARG A 229 12.23 34.01 -4.68
C ARG A 229 11.83 33.15 -5.87
N GLN A 230 10.57 32.72 -5.94
CA GLN A 230 10.09 31.85 -7.00
C GLN A 230 10.03 32.56 -8.37
N ALA A 231 9.62 33.83 -8.39
CA ALA A 231 9.69 34.67 -9.58
C ALA A 231 11.13 34.82 -10.08
N ALA A 232 12.09 35.05 -9.19
CA ALA A 232 13.50 35.16 -9.54
C ALA A 232 14.06 33.85 -10.07
N LEU A 233 13.70 32.70 -9.47
CA LEU A 233 14.13 31.37 -9.93
C LEU A 233 13.64 31.07 -11.35
N MET A 234 12.36 31.33 -11.64
CA MET A 234 11.79 31.12 -12.98
C MET A 234 12.51 31.96 -14.04
N ILE A 235 12.70 33.25 -13.77
CA ILE A 235 13.35 34.16 -14.72
C ILE A 235 14.84 33.82 -14.89
N ASN A 236 15.53 33.49 -13.79
CA ASN A 236 16.93 33.09 -13.86
C ASN A 236 17.13 31.81 -14.65
N ALA A 237 16.25 30.81 -14.49
CA ALA A 237 16.30 29.58 -15.27
C ALA A 237 16.10 29.87 -16.77
N ALA A 238 15.18 30.76 -17.12
CA ALA A 238 14.94 31.15 -18.51
C ALA A 238 16.13 31.92 -19.12
N LEU A 239 16.75 32.84 -18.36
CA LEU A 239 17.94 33.61 -18.78
C LEU A 239 19.23 32.76 -18.85
N ASP A 240 19.30 31.65 -18.10
CA ASP A 240 20.40 30.69 -18.19
C ASP A 240 20.27 29.82 -19.44
N ALA A 241 19.04 29.42 -19.78
CA ALA A 241 18.76 28.60 -20.96
C ALA A 241 18.95 29.35 -22.29
N PHE A 242 18.67 30.66 -22.33
CA PHE A 242 18.68 31.46 -23.56
C PHE A 242 19.42 32.80 -23.39
N PRO A 243 20.38 33.15 -24.26
CA PRO A 243 20.91 34.50 -24.30
C PRO A 243 19.82 35.46 -24.81
N ALA A 244 19.84 36.71 -24.33
CA ALA A 244 18.79 37.69 -24.61
C ALA A 244 19.35 39.08 -24.92
N PRO A 245 18.63 39.93 -25.68
CA PRO A 245 18.97 41.34 -25.79
C PRO A 245 18.89 42.05 -24.44
N GLU A 246 19.73 43.06 -24.21
CA GLU A 246 19.74 43.81 -22.95
C GLU A 246 18.38 44.44 -22.62
N SER A 247 17.67 44.93 -23.63
CA SER A 247 16.34 45.52 -23.50
C SER A 247 15.32 44.52 -22.95
N ILE A 248 15.32 43.28 -23.44
CA ILE A 248 14.48 42.19 -22.92
C ILE A 248 14.91 41.79 -21.51
N GLY A 249 16.21 41.73 -21.24
CA GLY A 249 16.73 41.52 -19.89
C GLY A 249 16.23 42.57 -18.88
N ARG A 250 16.13 43.85 -19.28
CA ARG A 250 15.56 44.93 -18.46
C ARG A 250 14.06 44.74 -18.21
N VAL A 251 13.28 44.36 -19.22
CA VAL A 251 11.85 44.07 -19.07
C VAL A 251 11.63 42.89 -18.13
N LEU A 252 12.38 41.79 -18.32
CA LEU A 252 12.27 40.59 -17.51
C LEU A 252 12.60 40.85 -16.04
N LYS A 253 13.65 41.63 -15.77
CA LYS A 253 14.07 41.98 -14.40
C LYS A 253 13.23 43.07 -13.72
N GLY A 254 12.45 43.83 -14.48
CA GLY A 254 11.61 44.91 -13.97
C GLY A 254 10.12 44.52 -13.98
N PRO A 255 9.31 45.07 -14.91
CA PRO A 255 7.87 44.91 -14.87
C PRO A 255 7.40 43.45 -14.96
N TRP A 256 8.12 42.58 -15.67
CA TRP A 256 7.76 41.16 -15.74
C TRP A 256 8.00 40.43 -14.41
N TYR A 257 9.12 40.71 -13.73
CA TYR A 257 9.42 40.16 -12.40
C TYR A 257 8.41 40.62 -11.34
N ASP A 258 8.00 41.88 -11.37
CA ASP A 258 6.96 42.41 -10.48
C ASP A 258 5.60 41.78 -10.78
N SER A 259 5.28 41.58 -12.07
CA SER A 259 4.06 40.90 -12.48
C SER A 259 4.05 39.43 -12.06
N ALA A 260 5.20 38.75 -12.14
CA ALA A 260 5.36 37.35 -11.72
C ALA A 260 5.11 37.19 -10.21
N GLN A 261 5.58 38.14 -9.40
CA GLN A 261 5.28 38.18 -7.97
C GLN A 261 3.76 38.31 -7.73
N LEU A 262 3.07 39.16 -8.49
CA LEU A 262 1.61 39.35 -8.36
C LEU A 262 0.82 38.11 -8.78
N VAL A 263 1.23 37.44 -9.87
CA VAL A 263 0.62 36.16 -10.30
C VAL A 263 0.76 35.12 -9.20
N LEU A 264 1.96 34.95 -8.64
CA LEU A 264 2.21 34.02 -7.53
C LEU A 264 1.39 34.35 -6.28
N LEU A 265 1.27 35.63 -5.93
CA LEU A 265 0.47 36.05 -4.76
C LEU A 265 -1.04 35.84 -4.97
N LYS A 266 -1.53 35.97 -6.19
CA LYS A 266 -2.96 35.87 -6.51
C LYS A 266 -3.42 34.43 -6.80
N PHE A 267 -2.60 33.64 -7.50
CA PHE A 267 -2.97 32.33 -8.02
C PHE A 267 -2.14 31.18 -7.42
N GLY A 268 -0.92 31.43 -6.92
CA GLY A 268 -0.03 30.42 -6.34
C GLY A 268 0.87 29.73 -7.38
N GLU A 269 1.89 29.02 -6.90
CA GLU A 269 2.92 28.38 -7.75
C GLU A 269 2.46 27.13 -8.50
N ASN A 270 1.37 26.48 -8.06
CA ASN A 270 0.80 25.29 -8.71
C ASN A 270 -0.37 25.63 -9.64
N SER A 271 -0.53 26.92 -9.98
CA SER A 271 -1.65 27.40 -10.79
C SER A 271 -1.37 27.30 -12.29
N ALA A 272 -2.43 27.14 -13.09
CA ALA A 272 -2.34 27.18 -14.54
C ALA A 272 -1.89 28.56 -15.05
N GLU A 273 -2.25 29.62 -14.32
CA GLU A 273 -1.81 30.99 -14.57
C GLU A 273 -0.29 31.14 -14.43
N TRP A 274 0.29 30.58 -13.36
CA TRP A 274 1.74 30.56 -13.17
C TRP A 274 2.47 29.74 -14.24
N GLU A 275 1.93 28.57 -14.58
CA GLU A 275 2.50 27.72 -15.64
C GLU A 275 2.45 28.44 -16.99
N SER A 276 1.32 29.10 -17.31
CA SER A 276 1.16 29.89 -18.53
C SER A 276 2.16 31.04 -18.58
N MET A 277 2.33 31.81 -17.50
CA MET A 277 3.30 32.90 -17.46
C MET A 277 4.75 32.40 -17.62
N SER A 278 5.09 31.27 -16.99
CA SER A 278 6.40 30.63 -17.12
C SER A 278 6.66 30.17 -18.56
N ARG A 279 5.63 29.65 -19.22
CA ARG A 279 5.67 29.25 -20.63
C ARG A 279 5.82 30.45 -21.56
N THR A 280 5.04 31.51 -21.37
CA THR A 280 5.16 32.77 -22.13
C THR A 280 6.57 33.36 -21.99
N THR A 281 7.18 33.29 -20.80
CA THR A 281 8.57 33.73 -20.57
C THR A 281 9.56 32.92 -21.41
N SER A 282 9.40 31.60 -21.41
CA SER A 282 10.28 30.68 -22.15
C SER A 282 10.08 30.81 -23.66
N ASP A 283 8.83 30.93 -24.12
CA ASP A 283 8.45 31.13 -25.51
C ASP A 283 8.99 32.46 -26.06
N LEU A 284 8.90 33.54 -25.27
CA LEU A 284 9.49 34.82 -25.62
C LEU A 284 10.99 34.67 -25.88
N LEU A 285 11.76 34.11 -24.94
CA LEU A 285 13.20 33.96 -25.10
C LEU A 285 13.58 32.98 -26.23
N ALA A 286 12.84 31.88 -26.39
CA ALA A 286 13.05 30.92 -27.47
C ALA A 286 12.75 31.52 -28.85
N SER A 287 11.75 32.40 -28.97
CA SER A 287 11.41 33.09 -30.22
C SER A 287 12.46 34.11 -30.67
N LEU A 288 13.35 34.53 -29.76
CA LEU A 288 14.44 35.46 -30.03
C LEU A 288 15.74 34.79 -30.51
N GLN A 289 15.78 33.45 -30.53
CA GLN A 289 16.95 32.71 -30.98
C GLN A 289 16.97 32.58 -32.50
N ASP A 290 18.17 32.68 -33.10
CA ASP A 290 18.32 32.47 -34.53
C ASP A 290 17.94 31.03 -34.94
N PRO A 291 17.24 30.84 -36.07
CA PRO A 291 16.99 29.51 -36.63
C PRO A 291 18.30 28.96 -37.21
N VAL A 292 19.13 28.38 -36.35
CA VAL A 292 20.29 27.57 -36.74
C VAL A 292 19.74 26.21 -37.16
N ASP A 293 19.66 25.92 -38.47
CA ASP A 293 19.76 24.59 -39.13
C ASP A 293 19.07 24.53 -40.53
N ASP A 294 19.48 23.56 -41.36
CA ASP A 294 19.04 23.31 -42.76
C ASP A 294 17.52 22.99 -42.92
N GLU A 295 16.75 22.92 -41.82
CA GLU A 295 15.27 22.85 -41.78
C GLU A 295 14.61 24.23 -41.52
N GLY A 296 15.27 25.32 -41.92
CA GLY A 296 14.90 26.69 -41.57
C GLY A 296 13.46 27.12 -41.88
N ASN A 297 12.71 26.43 -42.77
CA ASN A 297 11.29 26.75 -43.02
C ASN A 297 10.34 26.30 -41.89
N ALA A 298 10.54 25.10 -41.33
CA ALA A 298 9.68 24.59 -40.27
C ALA A 298 9.88 25.38 -38.96
N ARG A 299 11.14 25.71 -38.64
CA ARG A 299 11.46 26.54 -37.48
C ARG A 299 10.94 27.98 -37.63
N ARG A 300 11.00 28.56 -38.84
CA ARG A 300 10.44 29.89 -39.12
C ARG A 300 8.92 29.92 -38.98
N GLN A 301 8.23 28.86 -39.43
CA GLN A 301 6.79 28.73 -39.24
C GLN A 301 6.42 28.67 -37.74
N GLN A 302 7.19 27.90 -36.95
CA GLN A 302 7.01 27.82 -35.50
C GLN A 302 7.24 29.17 -34.80
N ILE A 303 8.27 29.91 -35.19
CA ILE A 303 8.52 31.27 -34.67
C ILE A 303 7.36 32.19 -35.06
N PHE A 304 6.84 32.13 -36.29
CA PHE A 304 5.72 32.96 -36.72
C PHE A 304 4.43 32.70 -35.91
N GLU A 305 4.14 31.43 -35.62
CA GLU A 305 3.02 31.05 -34.76
C GLU A 305 3.19 31.54 -33.31
N GLN A 306 4.42 31.49 -32.78
CA GLN A 306 4.75 32.05 -31.47
C GLN A 306 4.64 33.59 -31.43
N VAL A 307 5.19 34.28 -32.43
CA VAL A 307 5.14 35.75 -32.56
C VAL A 307 3.70 36.25 -32.64
N SER A 308 2.79 35.48 -33.25
CA SER A 308 1.38 35.88 -33.38
C SER A 308 0.59 35.78 -32.06
N ARG A 309 0.98 34.91 -31.11
CA ARG A 309 0.29 34.73 -29.82
C ARG A 309 0.93 35.48 -28.65
N LEU A 310 2.24 35.70 -28.71
CA LEU A 310 3.01 36.29 -27.61
C LEU A 310 2.52 37.68 -27.17
N PRO A 311 2.14 38.62 -28.05
CA PRO A 311 1.71 39.95 -27.63
C PRO A 311 0.47 39.93 -26.72
N GLU A 312 -0.52 39.09 -27.04
CA GLU A 312 -1.73 38.94 -26.22
C GLU A 312 -1.41 38.29 -24.87
N GLU A 313 -0.55 37.26 -24.86
CA GLU A 313 -0.09 36.61 -23.64
C GLU A 313 0.74 37.55 -22.75
N LEU A 314 1.65 38.34 -23.34
CA LEU A 314 2.46 39.33 -22.62
C LEU A 314 1.58 40.43 -22.02
N ARG A 315 0.64 40.97 -22.80
CA ARG A 315 -0.33 41.97 -22.32
C ARG A 315 -1.16 41.45 -21.15
N ARG A 316 -1.59 40.19 -21.22
CA ARG A 316 -2.35 39.53 -20.16
C ARG A 316 -1.56 39.43 -18.85
N TRP A 317 -0.25 39.17 -18.92
CA TRP A 317 0.57 38.89 -17.75
C TRP A 317 1.36 40.07 -17.20
N LEU A 318 1.39 41.23 -17.87
CA LEU A 318 1.98 42.48 -17.36
C LEU A 318 1.13 43.14 -16.26
N LEU A 319 0.85 42.38 -15.20
CA LEU A 319 -0.01 42.79 -14.10
C LEU A 319 0.49 44.03 -13.35
N SER A 320 1.81 44.24 -13.25
CA SER A 320 2.39 45.41 -12.58
C SER A 320 2.14 46.72 -13.33
N LEU A 321 1.88 46.65 -14.63
CA LEU A 321 1.63 47.80 -15.51
C LEU A 321 0.13 47.97 -15.86
N GLN A 322 -0.79 47.26 -15.19
CA GLN A 322 -2.23 47.30 -15.51
C GLN A 322 -2.86 48.69 -15.52
N HIS A 323 -2.27 49.67 -14.82
CA HIS A 323 -2.77 51.04 -14.75
C HIS A 323 -1.99 52.02 -15.66
N ASP A 324 -0.99 51.54 -16.40
CA ASP A 324 -0.16 52.31 -17.33
C ASP A 324 -0.17 51.63 -18.70
N GLY A 325 -1.21 51.93 -19.48
CA GLY A 325 -1.37 51.36 -20.82
C GLY A 325 -0.23 51.74 -21.77
N GLY A 326 0.37 52.93 -21.61
CA GLY A 326 1.50 53.36 -22.42
C GLY A 326 2.74 52.50 -22.17
N ALA A 327 3.07 52.24 -20.89
CA ALA A 327 4.19 51.36 -20.55
C ALA A 327 4.00 49.91 -21.03
N VAL A 328 2.76 49.42 -21.07
CA VAL A 328 2.46 48.10 -21.67
C VAL A 328 2.73 48.12 -23.17
N ASP A 329 2.26 49.15 -23.87
CA ASP A 329 2.43 49.27 -25.32
C ASP A 329 3.92 49.42 -25.67
N GLU A 330 4.73 50.16 -24.90
CA GLU A 330 6.19 50.24 -25.07
C GLU A 330 6.90 48.87 -25.00
N VAL A 331 6.48 48.00 -24.06
CA VAL A 331 7.05 46.65 -23.94
C VAL A 331 6.64 45.78 -25.14
N LEU A 332 5.39 45.89 -25.60
CA LEU A 332 4.91 45.14 -26.76
C LEU A 332 5.58 45.61 -28.05
N GLU A 333 5.68 46.91 -28.28
CA GLU A 333 6.38 47.51 -29.42
C GLU A 333 7.85 47.06 -29.47
N LEU A 334 8.54 47.03 -28.32
CA LEU A 334 9.90 46.51 -28.22
C LEU A 334 9.99 45.06 -28.71
N VAL A 335 9.09 44.18 -28.25
CA VAL A 335 9.08 42.77 -28.64
C VAL A 335 8.77 42.61 -30.13
N GLU A 336 7.75 43.31 -30.63
CA GLU A 336 7.37 43.32 -32.05
C GLU A 336 8.52 43.79 -32.95
N HIS A 337 9.23 44.83 -32.55
CA HIS A 337 10.39 45.34 -33.29
C HIS A 337 11.54 44.32 -33.34
N LEU A 338 11.80 43.61 -32.25
CA LEU A 338 12.82 42.56 -32.22
C LEU A 338 12.41 41.35 -33.09
N HIS A 339 11.15 40.92 -33.01
CA HIS A 339 10.63 39.85 -33.87
C HIS A 339 10.65 40.22 -35.36
N ALA A 340 10.30 41.46 -35.70
CA ALA A 340 10.37 41.96 -37.09
C ALA A 340 11.81 41.93 -37.64
N ARG A 341 12.82 42.19 -36.80
CA ARG A 341 14.24 42.07 -37.18
C ARG A 341 14.62 40.63 -37.48
N ILE A 342 14.20 39.67 -36.65
CA ILE A 342 14.45 38.24 -36.87
C ILE A 342 13.80 37.76 -38.17
N LEU A 343 12.53 38.13 -38.41
CA LEU A 343 11.81 37.76 -39.64
C LEU A 343 12.46 38.36 -40.90
N ARG A 344 13.11 39.53 -40.76
CA ARG A 344 13.92 40.19 -41.81
C ARG A 344 15.36 39.67 -41.89
N GLN A 345 15.71 38.62 -41.14
CA GLN A 345 17.05 38.02 -41.10
C GLN A 345 18.14 39.01 -40.65
N GLN A 346 17.80 39.94 -39.78
CA GLN A 346 18.75 40.86 -39.17
C GLN A 346 19.23 40.26 -37.84
N SER A 347 20.55 40.19 -37.65
CA SER A 347 21.14 39.67 -36.42
C SER A 347 20.74 40.50 -35.20
N LEU A 348 20.48 39.82 -34.08
CA LEU A 348 20.27 40.42 -32.76
C LEU A 348 21.54 40.30 -31.92
N GLU A 349 21.82 41.34 -31.12
CA GLU A 349 22.88 41.28 -30.12
C GLU A 349 22.37 40.53 -28.89
N LEU A 350 22.67 39.24 -28.81
CA LEU A 350 22.28 38.37 -27.70
C LEU A 350 23.44 38.26 -26.71
N GLN A 351 23.16 38.51 -25.43
CA GLN A 351 24.14 38.39 -24.35
C GLN A 351 23.58 37.62 -23.15
N ARG A 352 24.47 37.09 -22.31
CA ARG A 352 24.07 36.47 -21.04
C ARG A 352 23.73 37.56 -20.04
N ILE A 353 22.46 37.65 -19.67
CA ILE A 353 21.98 38.60 -18.67
C ILE A 353 22.31 38.05 -17.28
N ALA A 354 22.91 38.88 -16.41
CA ALA A 354 23.20 38.47 -15.04
C ALA A 354 21.93 37.99 -14.30
N PRO A 355 21.98 36.98 -13.43
CA PRO A 355 20.79 36.53 -12.71
C PRO A 355 20.28 37.56 -11.69
N LEU A 356 18.98 37.52 -11.38
CA LEU A 356 18.36 38.17 -10.22
C LEU A 356 18.90 37.55 -8.92
N ALA A 357 19.15 38.38 -7.92
CA ALA A 357 19.54 37.90 -6.59
C ALA A 357 18.39 37.12 -5.94
N LEU A 358 18.69 35.96 -5.37
CA LEU A 358 17.71 35.11 -4.68
C LEU A 358 17.55 35.55 -3.21
N PRO A 359 16.38 36.07 -2.79
CA PRO A 359 16.12 36.39 -1.40
C PRO A 359 16.12 35.11 -0.53
N GLY A 360 16.78 35.14 0.63
CA GLY A 360 16.73 34.04 1.60
C GLY A 360 17.61 32.83 1.28
N SER A 361 18.70 32.99 0.52
CA SER A 361 19.69 31.94 0.22
C SER A 361 20.62 31.59 1.40
N GLU A 362 20.10 31.63 2.64
CA GLU A 362 20.73 31.01 3.80
C GLU A 362 19.83 29.92 4.39
N ALA A 363 19.22 29.11 3.53
CA ALA A 363 18.61 27.85 3.95
C ALA A 363 19.74 26.84 4.23
N GLY A 364 20.35 26.95 5.41
CA GLY A 364 21.24 25.93 5.95
C GLY A 364 20.53 24.56 5.89
N LYS A 365 21.27 23.53 5.48
CA LYS A 365 20.83 22.13 5.45
C LYS A 365 20.01 21.81 6.69
N ARG A 366 18.78 21.29 6.52
CA ARG A 366 17.91 20.77 7.60
C ARG A 366 18.74 19.94 8.57
N PRO A 367 19.10 20.43 9.77
CA PRO A 367 19.54 19.54 10.81
C PRO A 367 18.27 18.85 11.30
N ARG A 368 18.20 17.51 11.22
CA ARG A 368 17.17 16.76 11.94
C ARG A 368 17.47 16.91 13.43
N ASN A 369 16.92 17.96 14.04
CA ASN A 369 17.04 18.19 15.47
C ASN A 369 15.81 17.57 16.15
N HIS A 370 15.92 16.30 16.54
CA HIS A 370 14.90 15.60 17.36
C HIS A 370 14.58 16.35 18.67
N SER A 371 15.47 17.24 19.12
CA SER A 371 15.24 18.10 20.28
C SER A 371 14.04 19.05 20.11
N LEU A 372 13.67 19.41 18.89
CA LEU A 372 12.53 20.30 18.60
C LEU A 372 11.18 19.55 18.54
N ASP A 373 11.16 18.24 18.71
CA ASP A 373 9.90 17.47 18.71
C ASP A 373 9.10 17.72 20.00
N GLN A 374 9.76 18.22 21.05
CA GLN A 374 9.15 18.51 22.35
C GLN A 374 8.40 19.86 22.40
N ILE A 375 8.62 20.75 21.42
CA ILE A 375 8.00 22.09 21.43
C ILE A 375 6.82 22.14 20.46
N HIS A 376 5.66 22.51 20.99
CA HIS A 376 4.40 22.62 20.25
C HIS A 376 3.87 24.05 20.30
N GLU A 377 2.98 24.40 19.37
CA GLU A 377 2.31 25.70 19.41
C GLU A 377 1.53 25.86 20.73
N GLY A 378 1.62 27.04 21.33
CA GLY A 378 1.13 27.31 22.69
C GLY A 378 2.10 26.95 23.81
N GLN A 379 3.20 26.24 23.54
CA GLN A 379 4.20 25.88 24.56
C GLN A 379 4.87 27.12 25.12
N TRP A 380 4.79 27.30 26.44
CA TRP A 380 5.47 28.37 27.16
C TRP A 380 6.93 28.00 27.41
N ILE A 381 7.79 29.02 27.35
CA ILE A 381 9.21 28.92 27.61
C ILE A 381 9.67 30.04 28.54
N ILE A 382 10.70 29.76 29.33
CA ILE A 382 11.54 30.75 29.99
C ILE A 382 12.88 30.77 29.26
N MET A 383 13.34 31.95 28.89
CA MET A 383 14.66 32.16 28.31
C MET A 383 15.49 33.06 29.20
N ASP A 384 16.63 32.54 29.67
CA ASP A 384 17.58 33.31 30.44
C ASP A 384 18.29 34.34 29.55
N THR A 385 18.20 35.61 29.94
CA THR A 385 18.86 36.70 29.23
C THR A 385 20.03 37.23 30.04
N THR A 386 21.20 37.37 29.43
CA THR A 386 22.48 37.66 30.12
C THR A 386 22.50 38.93 30.96
N ASN A 387 21.63 39.91 30.68
CA ASN A 387 21.61 41.23 31.35
C ASN A 387 20.21 41.65 31.81
N SER A 388 19.30 40.70 32.04
CA SER A 388 17.88 41.02 32.14
C SER A 388 17.07 39.91 32.82
N PRO A 389 15.95 40.22 33.51
CA PRO A 389 15.05 39.20 34.02
C PRO A 389 14.62 38.27 32.88
N ALA A 390 14.49 36.98 33.21
CA ALA A 390 14.20 35.93 32.25
C ALA A 390 12.95 36.27 31.43
N LEU A 391 13.01 36.00 30.14
CA LEU A 391 11.95 36.31 29.19
C LEU A 391 10.97 35.14 29.15
N ARG A 392 9.69 35.43 29.39
CA ARG A 392 8.59 34.48 29.22
C ARG A 392 7.89 34.72 27.90
N ALA A 393 7.81 33.66 27.11
CA ALA A 393 7.15 33.69 25.80
C ALA A 393 6.51 32.33 25.50
N PHE A 394 5.54 32.31 24.60
CA PHE A 394 4.98 31.06 24.09
C PHE A 394 5.15 30.99 22.57
N LEU A 395 5.29 29.76 22.07
CA LEU A 395 5.39 29.50 20.64
C LEU A 395 4.05 29.82 19.97
N VAL A 396 4.05 30.78 19.04
CA VAL A 396 2.86 31.19 18.28
C VAL A 396 2.73 30.40 16.99
N MET A 397 3.85 30.20 16.31
CA MET A 397 3.88 29.59 14.99
C MET A 397 5.22 28.92 14.76
N ARG A 398 5.17 27.74 14.16
CA ARG A 398 6.33 27.03 13.62
C ARG A 398 6.33 27.09 12.10
N MET A 399 7.35 27.73 11.52
CA MET A 399 7.53 27.88 10.07
C MET A 399 8.52 26.84 9.56
N GLU A 400 8.02 25.75 8.97
CA GLU A 400 8.84 24.63 8.52
C GLU A 400 9.71 24.97 7.29
N GLU A 401 9.18 25.74 6.35
CA GLU A 401 9.90 26.10 5.10
C GLU A 401 11.10 27.01 5.38
N ASP A 402 10.90 28.02 6.21
CA ASP A 402 11.95 28.98 6.62
C ASP A 402 12.77 28.49 7.82
N GLN A 403 12.40 27.34 8.42
CA GLN A 403 12.97 26.81 9.65
C GLN A 403 13.03 27.84 10.79
N GLN A 404 11.93 28.55 11.03
CA GLN A 404 11.82 29.61 12.04
C GLN A 404 10.75 29.28 13.06
N LEU A 405 10.98 29.69 14.31
CA LEU A 405 10.02 29.68 15.40
C LEU A 405 9.68 31.12 15.77
N LEU A 406 8.38 31.41 15.89
CA LEU A 406 7.87 32.73 16.26
C LEU A 406 7.28 32.70 17.66
N PHE A 407 7.76 33.58 18.54
CA PHE A 407 7.30 33.65 19.92
C PHE A 407 6.65 34.99 20.24
N ALA A 408 5.61 34.94 21.06
CA ALA A 408 4.94 36.11 21.62
C ALA A 408 4.93 36.08 23.15
N ASN A 409 4.82 37.27 23.76
CA ASN A 409 4.54 37.39 25.19
C ASN A 409 3.05 37.16 25.48
N GLN A 410 2.67 37.19 26.76
CA GLN A 410 1.28 37.04 27.20
C GLN A 410 0.28 38.01 26.56
N ALA A 411 0.72 39.17 26.05
CA ALA A 411 -0.13 40.13 25.34
C ALA A 411 -0.36 39.78 23.86
N GLY A 412 0.26 38.71 23.35
CA GLY A 412 0.24 38.30 21.94
C GLY A 412 1.17 39.13 21.06
N ILE A 413 2.10 39.89 21.66
CA ILE A 413 3.06 40.72 20.93
C ILE A 413 4.33 39.91 20.67
N LYS A 414 4.83 39.95 19.42
CA LYS A 414 6.10 39.32 19.02
C LYS A 414 7.24 39.79 19.91
N VAL A 415 7.98 38.83 20.48
CA VAL A 415 9.16 39.10 21.32
C VAL A 415 10.42 38.44 20.79
N LEU A 416 10.31 37.26 20.17
CA LEU A 416 11.45 36.53 19.63
C LEU A 416 11.07 35.87 18.31
N GLN A 417 12.08 35.72 17.46
CA GLN A 417 12.06 34.84 16.31
C GLN A 417 13.44 34.20 16.21
N HIS A 418 13.48 32.87 16.17
CA HIS A 418 14.73 32.11 16.11
C HIS A 418 14.66 31.05 15.03
N SER A 419 15.80 30.81 14.38
CA SER A 419 15.93 29.63 13.53
C SER A 419 15.87 28.35 14.37
N PHE A 420 15.48 27.24 13.75
CA PHE A 420 15.49 25.92 14.38
C PHE A 420 16.88 25.56 14.93
N ALA A 421 17.94 25.92 14.19
CA ALA A 421 19.31 25.65 14.60
C ALA A 421 19.76 26.50 15.81
N GLU A 422 19.37 27.76 15.87
CA GLU A 422 19.63 28.61 17.05
C GLU A 422 18.84 28.14 18.26
N PHE A 423 17.55 27.88 18.10
CA PHE A 423 16.71 27.47 19.22
C PHE A 423 17.13 26.11 19.78
N ALA A 424 17.49 25.15 18.92
CA ALA A 424 18.04 23.87 19.37
C ALA A 424 19.35 24.04 20.16
N ARG A 425 20.23 24.97 19.76
CA ARG A 425 21.43 25.31 20.55
C ARG A 425 21.09 25.91 21.90
N LEU A 426 20.09 26.79 21.96
CA LEU A 426 19.64 27.40 23.22
C LEU A 426 19.07 26.35 24.19
N MET A 427 18.31 25.36 23.68
CA MET A 427 17.83 24.24 24.50
C MET A 427 18.98 23.32 24.94
N ALA A 428 19.91 22.99 24.03
CA ALA A 428 21.07 22.16 24.37
C ALA A 428 21.95 22.79 25.46
N ASN A 429 22.08 24.12 25.44
CA ASN A 429 22.82 24.89 26.43
C ASN A 429 22.01 25.18 27.72
N ARG A 430 20.77 24.68 27.83
CA ARG A 430 19.84 24.96 28.95
C ARG A 430 19.58 26.45 29.21
N THR A 431 19.71 27.29 28.19
CA THR A 431 19.33 28.71 28.24
C THR A 431 17.82 28.89 28.09
N VAL A 432 17.13 27.88 27.56
CA VAL A 432 15.68 27.82 27.44
C VAL A 432 15.16 26.66 28.27
N THR A 433 14.15 26.95 29.09
CA THR A 433 13.40 25.96 29.88
C THR A 433 11.96 25.92 29.38
N LEU A 434 11.45 24.72 29.09
CA LEU A 434 10.04 24.52 28.74
C LEU A 434 9.20 24.54 30.03
N LEU A 435 8.10 25.29 30.01
CA LEU A 435 7.17 25.35 31.14
C LEU A 435 6.05 24.32 31.00
N ASP A 436 5.87 23.47 32.01
CA ASP A 436 4.73 22.58 32.09
C ASP A 436 3.45 23.41 32.37
N GLY A 437 2.52 23.39 31.43
CA GLY A 437 1.25 24.12 31.53
C GLY A 437 0.23 23.47 32.48
N ASP A 438 0.48 22.22 32.88
CA ASP A 438 -0.42 21.42 33.72
C ASP A 438 -0.08 21.49 35.23
N GLU A 439 1.03 22.13 35.62
CA GLU A 439 1.35 22.32 37.03
C GLU A 439 0.36 23.30 37.69
N CYS A 440 -0.26 22.86 38.79
CA CYS A 440 -1.22 23.63 39.57
C CYS A 440 -1.14 23.29 41.06
N PHE A 441 -1.80 24.10 41.91
CA PHE A 441 -1.83 23.87 43.35
C PHE A 441 -2.53 22.54 43.69
N SER A 442 -3.64 22.23 43.01
CA SER A 442 -4.36 20.97 43.20
C SER A 442 -3.52 19.72 42.87
N ARG A 443 -2.63 19.82 41.88
CA ARG A 443 -1.68 18.75 41.56
C ARG A 443 -0.63 18.57 42.63
N SER A 444 -0.15 19.67 43.22
CA SER A 444 0.81 19.61 44.35
C SER A 444 0.20 18.94 45.59
N LEU A 445 -1.10 19.19 45.85
CA LEU A 445 -1.87 18.50 46.88
C LEU A 445 -1.99 16.99 46.61
N ALA A 446 -2.30 16.60 45.37
CA ALA A 446 -2.41 15.20 44.94
C ALA A 446 -1.06 14.47 45.02
N ARG A 447 0.00 15.06 44.48
CA ARG A 447 1.38 14.55 44.52
C ARG A 447 1.86 14.31 45.94
N SER A 448 1.60 15.26 46.84
CA SER A 448 1.96 15.13 48.26
C SER A 448 1.20 14.01 49.00
N ALA A 449 0.07 13.56 48.46
CA ALA A 449 -0.66 12.39 48.94
C ALA A 449 -0.25 11.08 48.25
N GLY A 450 0.72 11.13 47.32
CA GLY A 450 1.19 9.99 46.53
C GLY A 450 0.28 9.66 45.33
N LEU A 451 -0.32 10.68 44.71
CA LEU A 451 -1.02 10.57 43.42
C LEU A 451 -0.28 11.41 42.38
N GLU A 452 0.52 10.76 41.54
CA GLU A 452 1.32 11.44 40.52
C GLU A 452 0.79 11.17 39.12
N THR A 453 0.17 10.01 38.93
CA THR A 453 -0.22 9.46 37.63
C THR A 453 -1.72 9.25 37.52
N GLU A 454 -2.22 9.15 36.29
CA GLU A 454 -3.60 8.73 36.02
C GLU A 454 -3.87 7.32 36.58
N ASP A 455 -2.89 6.42 36.55
CA ASP A 455 -3.01 5.07 37.10
C ASP A 455 -3.22 5.09 38.63
N ASP A 456 -2.52 5.97 39.36
CA ASP A 456 -2.72 6.15 40.81
C ASP A 456 -4.16 6.61 41.12
N LEU A 457 -4.71 7.47 40.26
CA LEU A 457 -6.08 7.98 40.38
C LEU A 457 -7.12 6.91 40.02
N ASP A 458 -6.86 6.13 38.97
CA ASP A 458 -7.69 4.99 38.58
C ASP A 458 -7.72 3.91 39.68
N GLU A 459 -6.59 3.66 40.36
CA GLU A 459 -6.52 2.77 41.51
C GLU A 459 -7.34 3.33 42.69
N LEU A 460 -7.20 4.61 43.00
CA LEU A 460 -7.94 5.25 44.08
C LEU A 460 -9.46 5.26 43.84
N THR A 461 -9.90 5.43 42.59
CA THR A 461 -11.32 5.49 42.22
C THR A 461 -11.94 4.13 41.94
N GLY A 462 -11.12 3.07 41.82
CA GLY A 462 -11.57 1.74 41.41
C GLY A 462 -11.85 1.62 39.90
N VAL A 463 -11.65 2.70 39.12
CA VAL A 463 -11.79 2.70 37.65
C VAL A 463 -10.72 1.82 36.99
N ALA A 464 -9.54 1.67 37.60
CA ALA A 464 -8.52 0.71 37.14
C ALA A 464 -9.08 -0.73 37.09
N ALA A 465 -9.80 -1.13 38.13
CA ALA A 465 -10.39 -2.47 38.20
C ALA A 465 -11.47 -2.68 37.13
N GLU A 466 -12.26 -1.64 36.83
CA GLU A 466 -13.27 -1.70 35.78
C GLU A 466 -12.67 -1.67 34.37
N LYS A 467 -11.68 -0.79 34.11
CA LYS A 467 -10.89 -0.77 32.86
C LYS A 467 -10.20 -2.12 32.63
N ALA A 468 -9.65 -2.76 33.66
CA ALA A 468 -9.04 -4.08 33.57
C ALA A 468 -10.05 -5.17 33.19
N ARG A 469 -11.23 -5.17 33.81
CA ARG A 469 -12.34 -6.09 33.46
C ARG A 469 -12.78 -5.94 32.01
N ILE A 470 -12.98 -4.70 31.55
CA ILE A 470 -13.37 -4.41 30.17
C ILE A 470 -12.29 -4.87 29.18
N ARG A 471 -11.00 -4.61 29.46
CA ARG A 471 -9.89 -5.09 28.60
C ARG A 471 -9.83 -6.61 28.53
N GLU A 472 -10.05 -7.30 29.64
CA GLU A 472 -10.08 -8.77 29.68
C GLU A 472 -11.24 -9.32 28.85
N GLU A 473 -12.42 -8.70 28.94
CA GLU A 473 -13.59 -9.07 28.15
C GLU A 473 -13.40 -8.80 26.64
N GLN A 474 -12.81 -7.65 26.28
CA GLN A 474 -12.46 -7.32 24.90
C GLN A 474 -11.42 -8.29 24.31
N ARG A 475 -10.40 -8.66 25.10
CA ARG A 475 -9.40 -9.65 24.68
C ARG A 475 -10.05 -11.00 24.40
N ARG A 476 -10.95 -11.44 25.30
CA ARG A 476 -11.70 -12.69 25.13
C ARG A 476 -12.59 -12.66 23.87
N GLN A 477 -13.23 -11.53 23.58
CA GLN A 477 -14.02 -11.36 22.35
C GLN A 477 -13.14 -11.40 21.09
N ALA A 478 -12.00 -10.72 21.11
CA ALA A 478 -11.05 -10.73 19.99
C ALA A 478 -10.49 -12.13 19.71
N GLU A 479 -10.16 -12.90 20.74
CA GLU A 479 -9.70 -14.29 20.62
C GLU A 479 -10.78 -15.19 19.98
N LEU A 480 -12.05 -15.03 20.38
CA LEU A 480 -13.18 -15.75 19.77
C LEU A 480 -13.39 -15.38 18.31
N GLU A 481 -13.28 -14.09 17.96
CA GLU A 481 -13.44 -13.63 16.58
C GLU A 481 -12.28 -14.10 15.68
N GLN A 482 -11.05 -14.07 16.19
CA GLN A 482 -9.88 -14.61 15.47
C GLN A 482 -10.03 -16.11 15.23
N ALA A 483 -10.48 -16.87 16.23
CA ALA A 483 -10.75 -18.31 16.08
C ALA A 483 -11.85 -18.57 15.04
N ARG A 484 -12.89 -17.74 14.98
CA ARG A 484 -13.94 -17.83 13.96
C ARG A 484 -13.38 -17.56 12.56
N ARG A 485 -12.64 -16.47 12.36
CA ARG A 485 -12.03 -16.12 11.06
C ARG A 485 -11.03 -17.19 10.59
N ALA A 486 -10.28 -17.80 11.51
CA ALA A 486 -9.37 -18.89 11.19
C ALA A 486 -10.12 -20.15 10.72
N ARG A 487 -11.25 -20.48 11.35
CA ARG A 487 -12.11 -21.60 10.89
C ARG A 487 -12.71 -21.34 9.52
N GLU A 488 -13.23 -20.13 9.27
CA GLU A 488 -13.79 -19.73 7.98
C GLU A 488 -12.74 -19.79 6.86
N ARG A 489 -11.51 -19.32 7.13
CA ARG A 489 -10.38 -19.44 6.17
C ARG A 489 -9.99 -20.89 5.89
N ALA A 490 -9.87 -21.72 6.94
CA ALA A 490 -9.55 -23.13 6.76
C ALA A 490 -10.63 -23.89 5.98
N GLU A 491 -11.90 -23.52 6.14
CA GLU A 491 -13.01 -24.08 5.36
C GLU A 491 -12.95 -23.63 3.90
N GLN A 492 -12.66 -22.35 3.63
CA GLN A 492 -12.46 -21.84 2.27
C GLN A 492 -11.27 -22.51 1.55
N GLU A 493 -10.14 -22.66 2.24
CA GLU A 493 -8.95 -23.35 1.70
C GLU A 493 -9.26 -24.81 1.37
N ARG A 494 -10.03 -25.51 2.22
CA ARG A 494 -10.47 -26.89 1.94
C ARG A 494 -11.37 -26.96 0.70
N MET A 495 -12.34 -26.07 0.58
CA MET A 495 -13.24 -26.02 -0.57
C MET A 495 -12.48 -25.70 -1.87
N GLU A 496 -11.50 -24.80 -1.81
CA GLU A 496 -10.66 -24.46 -2.96
C GLU A 496 -9.74 -25.62 -3.37
N GLN A 497 -9.12 -26.30 -2.40
CA GLN A 497 -8.33 -27.51 -2.66
C GLN A 497 -9.17 -28.62 -3.28
N GLU A 498 -10.41 -28.82 -2.81
CA GLU A 498 -11.31 -29.82 -3.38
C GLU A 498 -11.72 -29.46 -4.81
N ARG A 499 -11.98 -28.17 -5.10
CA ARG A 499 -12.25 -27.69 -6.46
C ARG A 499 -11.06 -27.92 -7.40
N LEU A 500 -9.86 -27.56 -6.98
CA LEU A 500 -8.63 -27.75 -7.78
C LEU A 500 -8.38 -29.24 -8.06
N ARG A 501 -8.64 -30.11 -7.08
CA ARG A 501 -8.52 -31.56 -7.27
C ARG A 501 -9.52 -32.08 -8.29
N GLN A 502 -10.79 -31.65 -8.22
CA GLN A 502 -11.81 -32.04 -9.21
C GLN A 502 -11.44 -31.56 -10.63
N GLU A 503 -10.90 -30.35 -10.76
CA GLU A 503 -10.44 -29.81 -12.04
C GLU A 503 -9.25 -30.61 -12.61
N GLN A 504 -8.29 -30.98 -11.76
CA GLN A 504 -7.17 -31.85 -12.16
C GLN A 504 -7.65 -33.25 -12.59
N GLU A 505 -8.57 -33.87 -11.85
CA GLU A 505 -9.14 -35.17 -12.20
C GLU A 505 -9.90 -35.10 -13.55
N GLN A 506 -10.59 -33.99 -13.83
CA GLN A 506 -11.25 -33.78 -15.12
C GLN A 506 -10.26 -33.61 -16.27
N LEU A 507 -9.20 -32.82 -16.08
CA LEU A 507 -8.13 -32.64 -17.08
C LEU A 507 -7.40 -33.96 -17.37
N GLU A 508 -7.09 -34.75 -16.35
CA GLU A 508 -6.49 -36.07 -16.54
C GLU A 508 -7.43 -37.01 -17.31
N LYS A 509 -8.73 -36.98 -17.03
CA LYS A 509 -9.71 -37.79 -17.75
C LYS A 509 -9.79 -37.38 -19.23
N GLN A 510 -9.87 -36.09 -19.51
CA GLN A 510 -9.87 -35.57 -20.89
C GLN A 510 -8.62 -35.98 -21.64
N ARG A 511 -7.45 -35.85 -21.00
CA ARG A 511 -6.18 -36.26 -21.59
C ARG A 511 -6.14 -37.76 -21.92
N ARG A 512 -6.67 -38.62 -21.04
CA ARG A 512 -6.77 -40.06 -21.31
C ARG A 512 -7.71 -40.36 -22.47
N GLU A 513 -8.84 -39.68 -22.56
CA GLU A 513 -9.79 -39.81 -23.66
C GLU A 513 -9.18 -39.36 -25.00
N GLU A 514 -8.40 -38.27 -25.01
CA GLU A 514 -7.66 -37.80 -26.19
C GLU A 514 -6.56 -38.79 -26.61
N GLU A 515 -5.77 -39.30 -25.67
CA GLU A 515 -4.71 -40.30 -25.93
C GLU A 515 -5.31 -41.62 -26.48
N GLU A 516 -6.45 -42.07 -25.96
CA GLU A 516 -7.18 -43.24 -26.49
C GLU A 516 -7.74 -42.99 -27.90
N ALA A 517 -8.32 -41.81 -28.14
CA ALA A 517 -8.85 -41.44 -29.45
C ALA A 517 -7.73 -41.34 -30.52
N GLU A 518 -6.56 -40.80 -30.16
CA GLU A 518 -5.42 -40.74 -31.07
C GLU A 518 -4.89 -42.14 -31.39
N ARG A 519 -4.83 -43.03 -30.39
CA ARG A 519 -4.44 -44.42 -30.58
C ARG A 519 -5.39 -45.14 -31.54
N LEU A 520 -6.70 -45.00 -31.35
CA LEU A 520 -7.72 -45.57 -32.24
C LEU A 520 -7.59 -45.05 -33.67
N ARG A 521 -7.30 -43.75 -33.87
CA ARG A 521 -7.06 -43.19 -35.21
C ARG A 521 -5.83 -43.80 -35.88
N ARG A 522 -4.72 -43.93 -35.16
CA ARG A 522 -3.49 -44.55 -35.70
C ARG A 522 -3.71 -46.02 -36.07
N GLU A 523 -4.46 -46.78 -35.27
CA GLU A 523 -4.80 -48.17 -35.59
C GLU A 523 -5.69 -48.27 -36.84
N GLN A 524 -6.66 -47.36 -37.01
CA GLN A 524 -7.49 -47.30 -38.21
C GLN A 524 -6.70 -46.98 -39.48
N GLU A 525 -5.79 -45.99 -39.43
CA GLU A 525 -4.92 -45.63 -40.55
C GLU A 525 -4.01 -46.80 -40.95
N GLN A 526 -3.42 -47.50 -39.98
CA GLN A 526 -2.60 -48.69 -40.23
C GLN A 526 -3.41 -49.83 -40.86
N ALA A 527 -4.63 -50.08 -40.38
CA ALA A 527 -5.52 -51.09 -40.95
C ALA A 527 -5.91 -50.77 -42.40
N GLU A 528 -6.16 -49.50 -42.72
CA GLU A 528 -6.49 -49.07 -44.07
C GLU A 528 -5.29 -49.23 -45.02
N GLN A 529 -4.09 -48.85 -44.59
CA GLN A 529 -2.85 -49.05 -45.36
C GLN A 529 -2.59 -50.53 -45.63
N ALA A 530 -2.76 -51.40 -44.62
CA ALA A 530 -2.61 -52.84 -44.78
C ALA A 530 -3.63 -53.43 -45.78
N ARG A 531 -4.89 -52.95 -45.74
CA ARG A 531 -5.93 -53.37 -46.68
C ARG A 531 -5.60 -52.99 -48.12
N ARG A 532 -5.10 -51.77 -48.36
CA ARG A 532 -4.66 -51.32 -49.68
C ARG A 532 -3.50 -52.15 -50.22
N ALA A 533 -2.50 -52.45 -49.38
CA ALA A 533 -1.37 -53.29 -49.75
C ALA A 533 -1.80 -54.72 -50.13
N ARG A 534 -2.77 -55.30 -49.40
CA ARG A 534 -3.31 -56.63 -49.70
C ARG A 534 -4.02 -56.69 -51.06
N LEU A 535 -4.89 -55.72 -51.34
CA LEU A 535 -5.59 -55.61 -52.62
C LEU A 535 -4.61 -55.47 -53.80
N GLN A 536 -3.51 -54.74 -53.61
CA GLN A 536 -2.48 -54.57 -54.63
C GLN A 536 -1.73 -55.88 -54.93
N LYS A 537 -1.44 -56.68 -53.89
CA LYS A 537 -0.84 -58.01 -54.05
C LYS A 537 -1.76 -58.98 -54.80
N GLU A 538 -3.05 -59.03 -54.44
CA GLU A 538 -4.04 -59.88 -55.12
C GLU A 538 -4.15 -59.54 -56.62
N ARG A 539 -4.15 -58.25 -56.96
CA ARG A 539 -4.19 -57.80 -58.36
C ARG A 539 -2.95 -58.22 -59.16
N GLN A 540 -1.76 -58.18 -58.56
CA GLN A 540 -0.53 -58.66 -59.20
C GLN A 540 -0.54 -60.17 -59.43
N GLN A 541 -1.15 -60.94 -58.52
CA GLN A 541 -1.22 -62.38 -58.63
C GLN A 541 -2.15 -62.83 -59.77
N LEU A 542 -3.31 -62.19 -59.91
CA LEU A 542 -4.23 -62.41 -61.03
C LEU A 542 -3.60 -62.17 -62.41
N ILE A 543 -2.73 -61.17 -62.53
CA ILE A 543 -2.01 -60.88 -63.79
C ILE A 543 -1.04 -62.01 -64.14
N LYS A 544 -0.33 -62.56 -63.14
CA LYS A 544 0.62 -63.67 -63.34
C LYS A 544 -0.10 -64.96 -63.76
N GLU A 545 -1.22 -65.29 -63.12
CA GLU A 545 -2.00 -66.49 -63.43
C GLU A 545 -2.58 -66.43 -64.85
N LYS A 546 -3.08 -65.26 -65.27
CA LYS A 546 -3.62 -65.08 -66.62
C LYS A 546 -2.55 -65.23 -67.71
N ALA A 547 -1.32 -64.80 -67.44
CA ALA A 547 -0.19 -64.98 -68.36
C ALA A 547 0.22 -66.46 -68.51
N GLN A 548 0.23 -67.23 -67.41
CA GLN A 548 0.52 -68.67 -67.45
C GLN A 548 -0.51 -69.47 -68.26
N ALA A 549 -1.80 -69.14 -68.15
CA ALA A 549 -2.86 -69.82 -68.90
C ALA A 549 -2.73 -69.62 -70.43
N LEU A 550 -2.35 -68.42 -70.86
CA LEU A 550 -2.14 -68.12 -72.29
C LEU A 550 -0.96 -68.94 -72.87
N GLN A 551 0.11 -69.09 -72.09
CA GLN A 551 1.31 -69.81 -72.50
C GLN A 551 1.05 -71.33 -72.69
N LEU A 552 0.23 -71.94 -71.83
CA LEU A 552 -0.17 -73.34 -71.95
C LEU A 552 -1.06 -73.59 -73.19
N GLN A 553 -1.89 -72.61 -73.56
CA GLN A 553 -2.74 -72.69 -74.74
C GLN A 553 -1.91 -72.73 -76.03
N GLU A 554 -0.90 -71.86 -76.15
CA GLU A 554 0.00 -71.85 -77.32
C GLU A 554 0.74 -73.19 -77.48
N GLN A 555 1.25 -73.76 -76.37
CA GLN A 555 1.94 -75.05 -76.38
C GLN A 555 1.05 -76.21 -76.86
N TRP A 556 -0.25 -76.19 -76.55
CA TRP A 556 -1.17 -77.27 -76.95
C TRP A 556 -1.60 -77.22 -78.41
N VAL A 557 -1.70 -76.02 -78.98
CA VAL A 557 -1.94 -75.84 -80.42
C VAL A 557 -0.78 -76.44 -81.23
N GLU A 558 0.46 -76.24 -80.77
CA GLU A 558 1.67 -76.78 -81.39
C GLU A 558 1.72 -78.33 -81.35
N ILE A 559 1.39 -78.92 -80.19
CA ILE A 559 1.36 -80.38 -80.02
C ILE A 559 0.26 -81.01 -80.88
N SER A 560 -0.91 -80.38 -80.97
CA SER A 560 -2.05 -80.85 -81.77
C SER A 560 -1.81 -80.80 -83.29
N ARG A 561 -0.93 -79.91 -83.76
CA ARG A 561 -0.50 -79.87 -85.17
C ARG A 561 0.41 -81.05 -85.52
N ARG A 562 1.38 -81.38 -84.64
CA ARG A 562 2.35 -82.48 -84.86
C ARG A 562 1.72 -83.87 -84.91
N TYR A 563 0.62 -84.11 -84.18
CA TYR A 563 -0.10 -85.39 -84.24
C TYR A 563 -1.02 -85.52 -85.47
N ARG A 564 -1.56 -84.42 -86.01
CA ARG A 564 -2.33 -84.43 -87.27
C ARG A 564 -1.46 -84.86 -88.45
N GLU A 565 -0.19 -84.45 -88.47
CA GLU A 565 0.79 -84.84 -89.50
C GLU A 565 1.19 -86.34 -89.41
N GLN A 566 1.04 -87.00 -88.25
CA GLN A 566 1.27 -88.45 -88.09
C GLN A 566 0.03 -89.31 -88.40
N ALA A 567 -1.19 -88.80 -88.18
CA ALA A 567 -2.43 -89.55 -88.39
C ALA A 567 -2.84 -89.70 -89.87
N ASP A 568 -2.38 -88.80 -90.75
CA ASP A 568 -2.63 -88.87 -92.20
C ASP A 568 -1.75 -89.91 -92.93
N LEU A 569 -0.73 -90.47 -92.26
CA LEU A 569 0.15 -91.53 -92.80
C LEU A 569 -0.35 -92.97 -92.52
N GLU A 570 -1.30 -93.18 -91.59
CA GLU A 570 -1.75 -94.52 -91.16
C GLU A 570 -3.16 -94.93 -91.65
N ARG A 571 -3.89 -94.08 -92.38
CA ARG A 571 -5.24 -94.41 -92.92
C ARG A 571 -5.27 -94.90 -94.38
N THR A 572 -4.16 -95.44 -94.90
CA THR A 572 -4.12 -96.15 -96.21
C THR A 572 -4.15 -97.68 -96.11
N ARG A 573 -4.52 -98.28 -94.97
CA ARG A 573 -4.81 -99.72 -94.87
C ARG A 573 -6.06 -99.99 -94.03
N ALA A 574 -6.99 -100.73 -94.66
CA ALA A 574 -8.28 -101.24 -94.19
C ALA A 574 -8.24 -101.82 -92.75
N GLY A 575 -9.33 -101.97 -92.00
CA GLY A 575 -10.77 -102.05 -92.28
C GLY A 575 -11.38 -103.11 -91.34
N THR A 576 -12.64 -102.91 -90.95
CA THR A 576 -13.59 -103.87 -90.32
C THR A 576 -13.26 -104.48 -88.95
N GLY A 577 -14.24 -104.45 -88.04
CA GLY A 577 -14.28 -105.36 -86.88
C GLY A 577 -15.07 -104.83 -85.69
N GLN A 578 -16.20 -105.47 -85.41
CA GLN A 578 -17.21 -105.12 -84.41
C GLN A 578 -16.77 -105.34 -82.95
N ALA A 579 -17.42 -104.55 -82.10
CA ALA A 579 -17.85 -104.78 -80.72
C ALA A 579 -17.50 -106.12 -80.03
N ARG A 580 -16.96 -105.99 -78.82
CA ARG A 580 -17.27 -106.88 -77.69
C ARG A 580 -17.34 -106.06 -76.40
N GLU A 581 -18.52 -106.07 -75.79
CA GLU A 581 -18.76 -105.76 -74.39
C GLU A 581 -18.18 -106.87 -73.51
N ALA A 582 -17.46 -106.48 -72.47
CA ALA A 582 -17.29 -107.15 -71.17
C ALA A 582 -16.33 -106.25 -70.38
N GLY A 583 -16.54 -105.88 -69.13
CA GLY A 583 -17.61 -106.19 -68.20
C GLY A 583 -17.58 -105.12 -67.11
N GLN A 584 -18.54 -105.21 -66.20
CA GLN A 584 -18.65 -104.38 -65.02
C GLN A 584 -17.33 -104.30 -64.25
N THR A 585 -16.81 -103.09 -64.13
CA THR A 585 -15.94 -102.69 -63.02
C THR A 585 -16.66 -101.56 -62.31
N ASP A 586 -16.93 -101.79 -61.02
CA ASP A 586 -17.56 -100.86 -60.10
C ASP A 586 -16.92 -99.47 -60.17
N ALA A 587 -17.74 -98.46 -59.88
CA ALA A 587 -17.43 -97.04 -59.95
C ALA A 587 -16.11 -96.68 -59.22
N MET A 588 -15.01 -96.67 -59.97
CA MET A 588 -13.74 -96.09 -59.53
C MET A 588 -13.74 -94.60 -59.81
N ASN A 589 -13.86 -93.80 -58.75
CA ASN A 589 -13.86 -92.35 -58.79
C ASN A 589 -12.52 -91.81 -59.30
N LEU A 590 -12.51 -91.23 -60.50
CA LEU A 590 -11.35 -90.58 -61.09
C LEU A 590 -11.10 -89.22 -60.42
N ASN A 591 -10.37 -89.17 -59.30
CA ASN A 591 -10.17 -87.94 -58.55
C ASN A 591 -9.20 -86.97 -59.24
N LEU A 592 -9.67 -86.24 -60.26
CA LEU A 592 -8.93 -85.18 -60.93
C LEU A 592 -8.92 -83.91 -60.06
N PRO A 593 -7.74 -83.35 -59.74
CA PRO A 593 -7.68 -82.12 -58.96
C PRO A 593 -8.32 -80.94 -59.71
N MET A 594 -9.09 -80.12 -58.99
CA MET A 594 -9.67 -78.89 -59.54
C MET A 594 -8.59 -78.01 -60.16
N GLY A 595 -8.82 -77.53 -61.38
CA GLY A 595 -7.86 -76.72 -62.13
C GLY A 595 -6.92 -77.48 -63.06
N THR A 596 -7.04 -78.82 -63.16
CA THR A 596 -6.27 -79.63 -64.12
C THR A 596 -6.62 -79.27 -65.56
N TRP A 597 -5.62 -79.14 -66.43
CA TRP A 597 -5.82 -78.93 -67.86
C TRP A 597 -5.84 -80.26 -68.63
N LEU A 598 -6.89 -80.45 -69.42
CA LEU A 598 -7.09 -81.62 -70.28
C LEU A 598 -7.29 -81.17 -71.73
N GLY A 599 -6.63 -81.88 -72.65
CA GLY A 599 -6.81 -81.71 -74.09
C GLY A 599 -7.79 -82.73 -74.64
N PHE A 600 -8.88 -82.27 -75.25
CA PHE A 600 -9.94 -83.09 -75.84
C PHE A 600 -9.75 -83.18 -77.36
N ARG A 601 -9.83 -84.40 -77.92
CA ARG A 601 -9.63 -84.73 -79.35
C ARG A 601 -10.92 -85.23 -80.04
N ASP A 602 -12.06 -84.60 -79.75
CA ASP A 602 -13.37 -85.04 -80.25
C ASP A 602 -13.78 -84.18 -81.45
N GLY A 603 -13.50 -84.63 -82.69
CA GLY A 603 -13.79 -83.90 -83.95
C GLY A 603 -12.56 -83.22 -84.59
N ASP A 604 -12.78 -82.39 -85.62
CA ASP A 604 -11.71 -81.74 -86.42
C ASP A 604 -10.86 -80.70 -85.65
N GLU A 605 -11.22 -80.36 -84.41
CA GLU A 605 -10.51 -79.40 -83.57
C GLU A 605 -10.15 -79.97 -82.19
N ALA A 606 -8.85 -79.89 -81.84
CA ALA A 606 -8.38 -80.22 -80.50
C ALA A 606 -8.59 -79.02 -79.56
N THR A 607 -9.35 -79.22 -78.48
CA THR A 607 -9.70 -78.16 -77.51
C THR A 607 -9.01 -78.38 -76.17
N LEU A 608 -8.50 -77.29 -75.56
CA LEU A 608 -7.88 -77.32 -74.24
C LEU A 608 -8.90 -76.82 -73.20
N ALA A 609 -9.18 -77.63 -72.18
CA ALA A 609 -10.15 -77.28 -71.16
C ALA A 609 -9.62 -77.53 -69.74
N ARG A 610 -9.92 -76.62 -68.83
CA ARG A 610 -9.56 -76.71 -67.41
C ARG A 610 -10.74 -77.27 -66.62
N LEU A 611 -10.48 -78.22 -65.74
CA LEU A 611 -11.49 -78.72 -64.81
C LEU A 611 -11.88 -77.61 -63.81
N ALA A 612 -13.09 -77.08 -63.94
CA ALA A 612 -13.58 -75.95 -63.13
C ALA A 612 -14.38 -76.41 -61.91
N VAL A 613 -15.28 -77.39 -62.09
CA VAL A 613 -16.11 -77.93 -61.01
C VAL A 613 -16.24 -79.45 -61.16
N TYR A 614 -16.11 -80.17 -60.05
CA TYR A 614 -16.50 -81.57 -59.94
C TYR A 614 -17.63 -81.68 -58.92
N ASP A 615 -18.84 -81.97 -59.39
CA ASP A 615 -20.01 -82.21 -58.54
C ASP A 615 -19.99 -83.69 -58.12
N ARG A 616 -19.60 -83.94 -56.85
CA ARG A 616 -19.49 -85.30 -56.27
C ARG A 616 -20.83 -85.98 -56.06
N GLU A 617 -21.92 -85.23 -55.88
CA GLU A 617 -23.25 -85.81 -55.68
C GLU A 617 -23.83 -86.33 -56.99
N ARG A 618 -23.51 -85.66 -58.11
CA ARG A 618 -24.01 -86.03 -59.45
C ARG A 618 -22.98 -86.76 -60.32
N ASP A 619 -21.74 -86.88 -59.87
CA ASP A 619 -20.59 -87.45 -60.61
C ASP A 619 -20.34 -86.83 -62.00
N HIS A 620 -20.35 -85.50 -62.09
CA HIS A 620 -20.03 -84.80 -63.34
C HIS A 620 -18.89 -83.80 -63.19
N TYR A 621 -17.97 -83.84 -64.15
CA TYR A 621 -16.82 -82.94 -64.31
C TYR A 621 -17.19 -81.86 -65.32
N ILE A 622 -17.08 -80.59 -64.92
CA ILE A 622 -17.33 -79.42 -65.76
C ILE A 622 -16.00 -78.82 -66.17
N PHE A 623 -15.77 -78.75 -67.48
CA PHE A 623 -14.57 -78.19 -68.06
C PHE A 623 -14.86 -76.83 -68.70
N VAL A 624 -13.93 -75.89 -68.52
CA VAL A 624 -14.02 -74.52 -69.05
C VAL A 624 -12.82 -74.18 -69.92
N ASP A 625 -12.97 -73.23 -70.83
CA ASP A 625 -11.87 -72.70 -71.64
C ASP A 625 -10.94 -71.79 -70.81
N CYS A 626 -9.91 -71.25 -71.46
CA CYS A 626 -8.98 -70.26 -70.90
C CYS A 626 -9.63 -68.95 -70.45
N GLU A 627 -10.88 -68.70 -70.84
CA GLU A 627 -11.66 -67.53 -70.45
C GLU A 627 -12.69 -67.85 -69.35
N GLY A 628 -12.78 -69.12 -68.93
CA GLY A 628 -13.69 -69.59 -67.88
C GLY A 628 -15.10 -69.95 -68.37
N LYS A 629 -15.33 -70.01 -69.68
CA LYS A 629 -16.61 -70.42 -70.27
C LYS A 629 -16.68 -71.94 -70.35
N LYS A 630 -17.82 -72.50 -69.95
CA LYS A 630 -18.06 -73.95 -69.96
C LYS A 630 -17.94 -74.50 -71.39
N ILE A 631 -16.95 -75.37 -71.62
CA ILE A 631 -16.77 -76.11 -72.87
C ILE A 631 -17.62 -77.37 -72.85
N GLN A 632 -17.47 -78.20 -71.81
CA GLN A 632 -18.09 -79.51 -71.76
C GLN A 632 -18.38 -79.96 -70.33
N GLN A 633 -19.38 -80.83 -70.17
CA GLN A 633 -19.66 -81.53 -68.92
C GLN A 633 -19.67 -83.02 -69.22
N LEU A 634 -18.90 -83.80 -68.48
CA LEU A 634 -18.77 -85.24 -68.67
C LEU A 634 -19.00 -85.97 -67.35
N GLY A 635 -19.72 -87.08 -67.39
CA GLY A 635 -19.80 -87.99 -66.25
C GLY A 635 -18.45 -88.67 -65.99
N GLY A 636 -18.16 -89.05 -64.73
CA GLY A 636 -16.87 -89.64 -64.37
C GLY A 636 -16.50 -90.87 -65.19
N ARG A 637 -17.48 -91.74 -65.45
CA ARG A 637 -17.31 -92.94 -66.29
C ARG A 637 -17.01 -92.60 -67.75
N GLU A 638 -17.65 -91.58 -68.31
CA GLU A 638 -17.46 -91.20 -69.71
C GLU A 638 -16.10 -90.53 -69.93
N LEU A 639 -15.68 -89.69 -68.99
CA LEU A 639 -14.34 -89.10 -69.00
C LEU A 639 -13.25 -90.18 -68.95
N LEU A 640 -13.42 -91.19 -68.10
CA LEU A 640 -12.50 -92.32 -67.99
C LEU A 640 -12.39 -93.08 -69.33
N ILE A 641 -13.53 -93.40 -69.96
CA ILE A 641 -13.55 -94.08 -71.27
C ILE A 641 -12.80 -93.26 -72.33
N ARG A 642 -13.02 -91.94 -72.36
CA ARG A 642 -12.38 -91.05 -73.34
C ARG A 642 -10.88 -90.92 -73.12
N ILE A 643 -10.42 -90.94 -71.88
CA ILE A 643 -8.98 -90.99 -71.55
C ILE A 643 -8.38 -92.33 -71.99
N THR A 644 -9.02 -93.46 -71.66
CA THR A 644 -8.51 -94.81 -72.00
C THR A 644 -8.48 -95.06 -73.51
N ARG A 645 -9.40 -94.47 -74.27
CA ARG A 645 -9.41 -94.51 -75.74
C ARG A 645 -8.40 -93.57 -76.41
N GLY A 646 -7.64 -92.81 -75.63
CA GLY A 646 -6.70 -91.82 -76.16
C GLY A 646 -7.40 -90.69 -76.92
N VAL A 647 -8.60 -90.29 -76.49
CA VAL A 647 -9.31 -89.11 -77.03
C VAL A 647 -9.09 -87.90 -76.14
N VAL A 648 -8.72 -88.10 -74.87
CA VAL A 648 -8.44 -87.02 -73.92
C VAL A 648 -7.08 -87.23 -73.27
N ASP A 649 -6.21 -86.23 -73.38
CA ASP A 649 -4.89 -86.23 -72.75
C ASP A 649 -4.85 -85.27 -71.57
N ILE A 650 -4.30 -85.72 -70.44
CA ILE A 650 -4.11 -84.89 -69.24
C ILE A 650 -2.75 -84.21 -69.36
N LEU A 651 -2.75 -82.87 -69.42
CA LEU A 651 -1.56 -82.11 -69.84
C LEU A 651 -0.75 -81.52 -68.70
N GLU A 652 -1.41 -81.13 -67.62
CA GLU A 652 -0.70 -80.62 -66.46
C GLU A 652 -1.42 -81.06 -65.18
N ALA A 653 -0.92 -82.14 -64.59
CA ALA A 653 -1.19 -82.48 -63.20
C ALA A 653 -0.06 -81.88 -62.36
N ARG A 654 -0.35 -80.81 -61.62
CA ARG A 654 0.53 -80.38 -60.54
C ARG A 654 0.62 -81.54 -59.53
N SER A 655 1.77 -82.23 -59.55
CA SER A 655 2.23 -83.29 -58.64
C SER A 655 1.35 -84.56 -58.50
N GLY A 656 1.86 -85.69 -59.01
CA GLY A 656 1.59 -87.05 -58.51
C GLY A 656 0.64 -87.95 -59.32
N PHE A 657 -0.29 -87.39 -60.11
CA PHE A 657 -1.42 -88.19 -60.62
C PHE A 657 -1.13 -89.05 -61.87
N ARG A 658 -0.14 -88.68 -62.70
CA ARG A 658 0.26 -89.51 -63.87
C ARG A 658 0.85 -90.86 -63.41
N ASP A 659 1.49 -90.88 -62.23
CA ASP A 659 2.03 -92.08 -61.60
C ASP A 659 0.94 -92.92 -60.91
N GLU A 660 -0.15 -92.31 -60.44
CA GLU A 660 -1.33 -93.00 -59.89
C GLU A 660 -2.13 -93.74 -60.98
N VAL A 661 -2.33 -93.10 -62.14
CA VAL A 661 -3.04 -93.70 -63.29
C VAL A 661 -2.22 -94.82 -63.93
N ALA A 662 -0.88 -94.69 -63.99
CA ALA A 662 0.00 -95.76 -64.43
C ALA A 662 -0.01 -96.98 -63.47
N ARG A 663 -0.12 -96.74 -62.15
CA ARG A 663 -0.30 -97.82 -61.15
C ARG A 663 -1.65 -98.53 -61.29
N ILE A 664 -2.73 -97.80 -61.57
CA ILE A 664 -4.07 -98.36 -61.76
C ILE A 664 -4.15 -99.21 -63.06
N GLN A 665 -3.46 -98.81 -64.14
CA GLN A 665 -3.37 -99.62 -65.36
C GLN A 665 -2.58 -100.94 -65.17
N THR A 666 -1.65 -100.98 -64.21
CA THR A 666 -0.86 -102.19 -63.90
C THR A 666 -1.65 -103.17 -63.02
N GLN A 667 -2.58 -102.67 -62.19
CA GLN A 667 -3.47 -103.48 -61.35
C GLN A 667 -4.75 -103.99 -62.05
N ALA A 668 -5.15 -103.40 -63.18
CA ALA A 668 -6.30 -103.88 -63.96
C ALA A 668 -5.96 -104.98 -64.98
N ASN A 669 -4.67 -105.22 -65.25
CA ASN A 669 -4.17 -106.26 -66.17
C ASN A 669 -3.49 -107.44 -65.44
N SER A 670 -3.64 -107.56 -64.12
CA SER A 670 -3.16 -108.69 -63.30
C SER A 670 -4.31 -109.50 -62.70
#